data_AF-A0A251YVK6-F1
#
_entry.id   AF-A0A251YVK6-F1
#
_cell.length_a   1.000
_cell.length_b   1.000
_cell.length_c   1.000
_cell.angle_alpha   90.00
_cell.angle_beta   90.00
_cell.angle_gamma   90.00
#
_symmetry.space_group_name_H-M   'P 1'
#
loop_
_entity.id
_entity.type
_entity.pdbx_description
1 polymer ?
#
loop_
_entity_poly.entity_id
_entity_poly.type
_entity_poly.pdbx_seq_one_letter_code
_entity_poly.pdbx_strand_id
1 'polypeptide(L)'
;MIRIDAVRPFPPVIVMGVSGSGKSTVGELLAQDAGVPFLDGDDLHPEANRRKMAEGHALDDDDRRPWLEEVGRALAGRADGGPVVACSALTRDYRDILRAAAPDAVFVHLAGDHELLAERLGGREGHFMPSSLLASQLRTLEPLGDDEQGITLDITDDPVALADAAVRELLPGGRTASPGRLDDAPATSTEPAAAVPEADVPALVQAARSDADVPRVDAAPDAAAVEPTAEPASADGAPAAAVHEPIRVAIVGCGVIGTHHARVLAEHPDFRVAALVDVTAATADELADVVVDELRAERPRVFARLGDLIREDAAELVVICTPSGLHIGLAEEALAAGLHVVIEKPLDVDLARGRRIAELAREAAGRGILSTVISQHRFNPSSVVVDRAVRSGRLGRLTSAVASAPWWRSQGFYDSGHWRGTWDLDGGGALMNQGVHTLDLLVSYLGRPVEVYAQTALLAHDGIEVEDVAVAVIRFASGALATLQATTAGYPGLDTRVQVQGTRGSAVIEAGSLTYFHAAPESGVPAQADVRNDAELELHAADLPRSPRLDNTYLEGHYRQYDDIADALRTGRPAGVTVDDAFVSLATVVSVYVSATLGAPVAFEDVVDGVHDGLRLRVGQSTPPAPGSPSPAAADPSPGDASVR
;
A
#
# COMPACT_ATOMS: atom_id res chain seq x y z
N MET A 1 37.16 -9.06 -17.67
CA MET A 1 36.35 -10.29 -17.73
C MET A 1 35.72 -10.46 -16.36
N ILE A 2 34.62 -9.73 -16.12
CA ILE A 2 33.85 -9.81 -14.87
C ILE A 2 33.00 -11.08 -15.00
N ARG A 3 33.17 -12.03 -14.09
CA ARG A 3 32.28 -13.19 -14.00
C ARG A 3 30.93 -12.67 -13.50
N ILE A 4 29.91 -12.81 -14.33
CA ILE A 4 28.52 -12.69 -13.90
C ILE A 4 28.25 -13.98 -13.12
N ASP A 5 28.08 -13.87 -11.80
CA ASP A 5 27.59 -15.00 -11.00
C ASP A 5 26.17 -15.31 -11.45
N ALA A 6 25.91 -16.57 -11.81
CA ALA A 6 24.60 -17.01 -12.24
C ALA A 6 23.59 -16.80 -11.10
N VAL A 7 22.48 -16.12 -11.39
CA VAL A 7 21.32 -16.00 -10.50
C VAL A 7 20.90 -17.41 -10.11
N ARG A 8 20.96 -17.75 -8.81
CA ARG A 8 20.47 -19.06 -8.35
C ARG A 8 18.94 -19.04 -8.42
N PRO A 9 18.30 -20.05 -9.05
CA PRO A 9 16.85 -20.17 -9.03
C PRO A 9 16.35 -20.35 -7.59
N PHE A 10 15.18 -19.79 -7.27
CA PHE A 10 14.53 -19.92 -5.97
C PHE A 10 14.30 -21.40 -5.65
N PRO A 11 14.70 -21.90 -4.46
CA PRO A 11 14.50 -23.32 -4.13
C PRO A 11 13.00 -23.61 -3.94
N PRO A 12 12.53 -24.84 -4.17
CA PRO A 12 11.18 -25.22 -3.74
C PRO A 12 11.06 -25.04 -2.22
N VAL A 13 9.98 -24.40 -1.75
CA VAL A 13 9.77 -24.16 -0.32
C VAL A 13 8.53 -24.90 0.16
N ILE A 14 8.64 -25.53 1.33
CA ILE A 14 7.54 -26.19 2.01
C ILE A 14 7.23 -25.41 3.29
N VAL A 15 6.09 -24.74 3.33
CA VAL A 15 5.61 -24.07 4.55
C VAL A 15 4.80 -25.08 5.37
N MET A 16 5.37 -25.52 6.49
CA MET A 16 4.82 -26.56 7.35
C MET A 16 4.43 -26.05 8.73
N GLY A 17 3.58 -26.80 9.42
CA GLY A 17 3.02 -26.46 10.73
C GLY A 17 1.65 -27.09 10.95
N VAL A 18 1.16 -27.10 12.18
CA VAL A 18 -0.16 -27.67 12.51
C VAL A 18 -1.31 -26.79 11.98
N SER A 19 -2.54 -27.28 12.02
CA SER A 19 -3.70 -26.45 11.60
C SER A 19 -3.81 -25.20 12.48
N GLY A 20 -4.11 -24.05 11.86
CA GLY A 20 -4.16 -22.76 12.56
C GLY A 20 -2.84 -21.99 12.61
N SER A 21 -1.72 -22.60 12.18
CA SER A 21 -0.39 -21.94 12.21
C SER A 21 -0.18 -20.88 11.12
N GLY A 22 -1.11 -20.72 10.17
CA GLY A 22 -1.00 -19.72 9.09
C GLY A 22 -0.25 -20.17 7.82
N LYS A 23 -0.02 -21.48 7.62
CA LYS A 23 0.73 -22.03 6.47
C LYS A 23 0.33 -21.44 5.11
N SER A 24 -0.96 -21.45 4.78
CA SER A 24 -1.44 -20.96 3.48
C SER A 24 -1.22 -19.46 3.34
N THR A 25 -1.51 -18.69 4.39
CA THR A 25 -1.29 -17.23 4.42
C THR A 25 0.19 -16.86 4.27
N VAL A 26 1.07 -17.45 5.08
CA VAL A 26 2.52 -17.18 4.99
C VAL A 26 3.09 -17.72 3.69
N GLY A 27 2.60 -18.88 3.21
CA GLY A 27 3.03 -19.46 1.94
C GLY A 27 2.64 -18.62 0.73
N GLU A 28 1.44 -18.04 0.71
CA GLU A 28 0.99 -17.10 -0.33
C GLU A 28 1.86 -15.84 -0.36
N LEU A 29 2.09 -15.23 0.82
CA LEU A 29 2.93 -14.03 0.95
C LEU A 29 4.37 -14.32 0.52
N LEU A 30 4.95 -15.43 0.98
CA LEU A 30 6.31 -15.85 0.61
C LEU A 30 6.43 -16.11 -0.90
N ALA A 31 5.43 -16.74 -1.51
CA ALA A 31 5.41 -17.00 -2.95
C ALA A 31 5.33 -15.69 -3.75
N GLN A 32 4.51 -14.76 -3.28
CA GLN A 32 4.36 -13.42 -3.86
C GLN A 32 5.69 -12.66 -3.82
N ASP A 33 6.36 -12.63 -2.66
CA ASP A 33 7.64 -11.94 -2.49
C ASP A 33 8.77 -12.58 -3.30
N ALA A 34 8.76 -13.89 -3.44
CA ALA A 34 9.75 -14.64 -4.21
C ALA A 34 9.49 -14.64 -5.73
N GLY A 35 8.28 -14.25 -6.17
CA GLY A 35 7.87 -14.28 -7.57
C GLY A 35 7.66 -15.70 -8.12
N VAL A 36 7.28 -16.66 -7.27
CA VAL A 36 7.07 -18.08 -7.64
C VAL A 36 5.63 -18.53 -7.36
N PRO A 37 5.15 -19.63 -7.95
CA PRO A 37 3.80 -20.12 -7.70
C PRO A 37 3.60 -20.59 -6.26
N PHE A 38 2.43 -20.28 -5.69
CA PHE A 38 1.93 -20.90 -4.46
C PHE A 38 1.02 -22.09 -4.77
N LEU A 39 1.10 -23.16 -3.98
CA LEU A 39 0.11 -24.23 -3.95
C LEU A 39 -0.29 -24.54 -2.50
N ASP A 40 -1.59 -24.68 -2.25
CA ASP A 40 -2.06 -25.29 -1.01
C ASP A 40 -2.03 -26.82 -1.17
N GLY A 41 -1.24 -27.49 -0.33
CA GLY A 41 -1.14 -28.94 -0.34
C GLY A 41 -2.46 -29.64 -0.05
N ASP A 42 -3.39 -28.99 0.65
CA ASP A 42 -4.71 -29.57 0.94
C ASP A 42 -5.54 -29.77 -0.34
N ASP A 43 -5.31 -28.97 -1.39
CA ASP A 43 -5.97 -29.11 -2.70
C ASP A 43 -5.54 -30.38 -3.45
N LEU A 44 -4.36 -30.91 -3.12
CA LEU A 44 -3.77 -32.10 -3.75
C LEU A 44 -4.24 -33.41 -3.11
N HIS A 45 -5.13 -33.37 -2.11
CA HIS A 45 -5.67 -34.57 -1.51
C HIS A 45 -6.46 -35.44 -2.51
N PRO A 46 -6.34 -36.78 -2.47
CA PRO A 46 -7.25 -37.67 -3.18
C PRO A 46 -8.69 -37.47 -2.71
N GLU A 47 -9.66 -37.78 -3.59
CA GLU A 47 -11.08 -37.68 -3.24
C GLU A 47 -11.46 -38.54 -2.03
N ALA A 48 -10.81 -39.70 -1.87
CA ALA A 48 -10.98 -40.56 -0.69
C ALA A 48 -10.58 -39.86 0.62
N ASN A 49 -9.46 -39.11 0.63
CA ASN A 49 -8.98 -38.39 1.80
C ASN A 49 -9.91 -37.22 2.14
N ARG A 50 -10.36 -36.47 1.12
CA ARG A 50 -11.33 -35.39 1.32
C ARG A 50 -12.63 -35.89 1.94
N ARG A 51 -13.15 -37.04 1.49
CA ARG A 51 -14.34 -37.67 2.07
C ARG A 51 -14.11 -38.11 3.52
N LYS A 52 -12.99 -38.80 3.80
CA LYS A 52 -12.64 -39.27 5.17
C LYS A 52 -12.51 -38.10 6.16
N MET A 53 -11.88 -37.00 5.75
CA MET A 53 -11.76 -35.79 6.56
C MET A 53 -13.10 -35.05 6.72
N ALA A 54 -13.93 -34.98 5.68
CA ALA A 54 -15.27 -34.37 5.76
C ALA A 54 -16.20 -35.12 6.74
N GLU A 55 -15.98 -36.42 6.92
CA GLU A 55 -16.68 -37.26 7.90
C GLU A 55 -16.09 -37.14 9.33
N GLY A 56 -15.04 -36.33 9.52
CA GLY A 56 -14.39 -36.12 10.81
C GLY A 56 -13.41 -37.22 11.22
N HIS A 57 -13.04 -38.11 10.30
CA HIS A 57 -12.05 -39.16 10.54
C HIS A 57 -10.62 -38.66 10.23
N ALA A 58 -9.69 -38.91 11.14
CA ALA A 58 -8.28 -38.58 10.93
C ALA A 58 -7.66 -39.47 9.84
N LEU A 59 -6.77 -38.88 9.02
CA LEU A 59 -5.97 -39.61 8.04
C LEU A 59 -4.81 -40.34 8.73
N ASP A 60 -4.62 -41.62 8.39
CA ASP A 60 -3.47 -42.43 8.77
C ASP A 60 -2.33 -42.33 7.73
N ASP A 61 -1.22 -43.03 7.98
CA ASP A 61 -0.03 -42.96 7.14
C ASP A 61 -0.25 -43.52 5.72
N ASP A 62 -1.11 -44.53 5.59
CA ASP A 62 -1.45 -45.12 4.29
C ASP A 62 -2.33 -44.16 3.47
N ASP A 63 -3.23 -43.41 4.11
CA ASP A 63 -3.98 -42.34 3.45
C ASP A 63 -3.07 -41.18 3.01
N ARG A 64 -2.08 -40.82 3.83
CA ARG A 64 -1.22 -39.64 3.61
C ARG A 64 -0.17 -39.87 2.53
N ARG A 65 0.31 -41.09 2.35
CA ARG A 65 1.38 -41.42 1.39
C ARG A 65 1.08 -40.98 -0.05
N PRO A 66 -0.07 -41.33 -0.68
CA PRO A 66 -0.38 -40.91 -2.05
C PRO A 66 -0.50 -39.39 -2.20
N TRP A 67 -0.98 -38.70 -1.16
CA TRP A 67 -1.09 -37.25 -1.11
C TRP A 67 0.30 -36.59 -1.07
N LEU A 68 1.19 -37.06 -0.19
CA LEU A 68 2.56 -36.56 -0.09
C LEU A 68 3.36 -36.83 -1.36
N GLU A 69 3.11 -37.93 -2.06
CA GLU A 69 3.71 -38.21 -3.38
C GLU A 69 3.22 -37.24 -4.47
N GLU A 70 1.97 -36.76 -4.41
CA GLU A 70 1.46 -35.71 -5.30
C GLU A 70 2.06 -34.34 -4.97
N VAL A 71 2.15 -33.99 -3.68
CA VAL A 71 2.84 -32.78 -3.21
C VAL A 71 4.31 -32.80 -3.65
N GLY A 72 5.00 -33.93 -3.49
CA GLY A 72 6.37 -34.13 -3.95
C GLY A 72 6.52 -33.95 -5.47
N ARG A 73 5.57 -34.44 -6.26
CA ARG A 73 5.53 -34.20 -7.72
C ARG A 73 5.29 -32.74 -8.06
N ALA A 74 4.47 -32.02 -7.30
CA ALA A 74 4.24 -30.58 -7.50
C ALA A 74 5.48 -29.74 -7.17
N LEU A 75 6.26 -30.16 -6.18
CA LEU A 75 7.56 -29.56 -5.84
C LEU A 75 8.65 -29.85 -6.89
N ALA A 76 8.60 -31.03 -7.51
CA ALA A 76 9.61 -31.48 -8.47
C ALA A 76 9.40 -30.87 -9.87
N GLY A 77 10.30 -29.95 -10.27
CA GLY A 77 10.56 -29.68 -11.69
C GLY A 77 10.09 -28.33 -12.24
N ARG A 78 10.85 -27.27 -11.94
CA ARG A 78 10.79 -26.01 -12.70
C ARG A 78 12.19 -25.47 -12.92
N ALA A 79 12.54 -25.20 -14.18
CA ALA A 79 13.85 -24.67 -14.57
C ALA A 79 14.08 -23.23 -14.08
N ASP A 80 13.01 -22.53 -13.73
CA ASP A 80 12.98 -21.09 -13.42
C ASP A 80 12.77 -20.78 -11.91
N GLY A 81 12.78 -21.80 -11.04
CA GLY A 81 12.53 -21.67 -9.59
C GLY A 81 11.40 -22.57 -9.09
N GLY A 82 11.57 -23.14 -7.89
CA GLY A 82 10.60 -24.06 -7.26
C GLY A 82 9.41 -23.32 -6.64
N PRO A 83 8.22 -23.95 -6.59
CA PRO A 83 7.04 -23.34 -5.97
C PRO A 83 7.14 -23.30 -4.44
N VAL A 84 6.32 -22.45 -3.82
CA VAL A 84 6.03 -22.52 -2.38
C VAL A 84 4.79 -23.38 -2.18
N VAL A 85 4.88 -24.37 -1.30
CA VAL A 85 3.76 -25.29 -1.01
C VAL A 85 3.44 -25.29 0.48
N ALA A 86 2.21 -24.94 0.84
CA ALA A 86 1.72 -25.14 2.20
C ALA A 86 1.43 -26.64 2.42
N CYS A 87 2.06 -27.28 3.40
CA CYS A 87 1.86 -28.72 3.61
C CYS A 87 1.95 -29.11 5.08
N SER A 88 0.99 -29.89 5.56
CA SER A 88 1.00 -30.47 6.92
C SER A 88 1.96 -31.68 7.03
N ALA A 89 3.22 -31.51 6.62
CA ALA A 89 4.29 -32.51 6.67
C ALA A 89 4.87 -32.63 8.10
N LEU A 90 4.04 -33.07 9.05
CA LEU A 90 4.31 -32.99 10.48
C LEU A 90 5.40 -33.95 10.99
N THR A 91 5.60 -35.10 10.34
CA THR A 91 6.62 -36.09 10.74
C THR A 91 7.82 -36.08 9.80
N ARG A 92 8.96 -36.58 10.28
CA ARG A 92 10.18 -36.78 9.50
C ARG A 92 9.93 -37.67 8.28
N ASP A 93 9.21 -38.78 8.46
CA ASP A 93 8.89 -39.71 7.37
C ASP A 93 8.09 -39.04 6.25
N TYR A 94 7.20 -38.09 6.58
CA TYR A 94 6.47 -37.33 5.56
C TYR A 94 7.38 -36.39 4.80
N ARG A 95 8.29 -35.71 5.51
CA ARG A 95 9.28 -34.81 4.91
C ARG A 95 10.28 -35.57 4.05
N ASP A 96 10.65 -36.80 4.42
CA ASP A 96 11.53 -37.66 3.60
C ASP A 96 10.87 -38.05 2.26
N ILE A 97 9.55 -38.25 2.21
CA ILE A 97 8.82 -38.44 0.94
C ILE A 97 8.96 -37.20 0.04
N LEU A 98 8.80 -36.00 0.61
CA LEU A 98 8.92 -34.75 -0.14
C LEU A 98 10.36 -34.50 -0.60
N ARG A 99 11.35 -34.71 0.28
CA ARG A 99 12.79 -34.59 -0.02
C ARG A 99 13.28 -35.60 -1.06
N ALA A 100 12.68 -36.78 -1.11
CA ALA A 100 13.00 -37.75 -2.15
C ALA A 100 12.58 -37.27 -3.55
N ALA A 101 11.49 -36.52 -3.64
CA ALA A 101 11.00 -35.94 -4.89
C ALA A 101 11.69 -34.60 -5.25
N ALA A 102 11.98 -33.76 -4.24
CA ALA A 102 12.65 -32.47 -4.37
C ALA A 102 13.81 -32.36 -3.34
N PRO A 103 15.02 -32.88 -3.67
CA PRO A 103 16.15 -32.94 -2.73
C PRO A 103 16.70 -31.58 -2.29
N ASP A 104 16.40 -30.54 -3.07
CA ASP A 104 16.77 -29.14 -2.89
C ASP A 104 15.66 -28.31 -2.21
N ALA A 105 14.56 -28.95 -1.78
CA ALA A 105 13.49 -28.27 -1.07
C ALA A 105 13.92 -27.82 0.33
N VAL A 106 13.40 -26.65 0.73
CA VAL A 106 13.68 -26.00 2.01
C VAL A 106 12.39 -25.87 2.82
N PHE A 107 12.46 -26.03 4.14
CA PHE A 107 11.30 -26.01 5.03
C PHE A 107 11.19 -24.68 5.79
N VAL A 108 9.99 -24.12 5.83
CA VAL A 108 9.61 -23.03 6.75
C VAL A 108 8.62 -23.62 7.75
N HIS A 109 9.07 -23.86 8.97
CA HIS A 109 8.24 -24.43 10.02
C HIS A 109 7.62 -23.32 10.87
N LEU A 110 6.29 -23.19 10.77
CA LEU A 110 5.49 -22.28 11.58
C LEU A 110 5.12 -22.93 12.91
N ALA A 111 5.84 -22.55 13.96
CA ALA A 111 5.69 -23.09 15.31
C ALA A 111 4.87 -22.16 16.20
N GLY A 112 3.93 -22.73 16.96
CA GLY A 112 3.14 -21.97 17.93
C GLY A 112 2.71 -22.85 19.09
N ASP A 113 2.39 -22.22 20.22
CA ASP A 113 1.86 -22.93 21.36
C ASP A 113 0.39 -23.36 21.16
N HIS A 114 -0.06 -24.28 22.01
CA HIS A 114 -1.40 -24.82 21.92
C HIS A 114 -2.48 -23.75 22.11
N GLU A 115 -2.25 -22.72 22.93
CA GLU A 115 -3.25 -21.72 23.29
C GLU A 115 -3.53 -20.80 22.11
N LEU A 116 -2.48 -20.25 21.50
CA LEU A 116 -2.55 -19.39 20.31
C LEU A 116 -3.15 -20.13 19.11
N LEU A 117 -2.76 -21.38 18.90
CA LEU A 117 -3.30 -22.21 17.81
C LEU A 117 -4.78 -22.53 18.02
N ALA A 118 -5.20 -22.79 19.27
CA ALA A 118 -6.59 -23.05 19.60
C ALA A 118 -7.46 -21.80 19.43
N GLU A 119 -6.95 -20.63 19.82
CA GLU A 119 -7.60 -19.33 19.62
C GLU A 119 -7.81 -19.04 18.12
N ARG A 120 -6.75 -19.17 17.31
CA ARG A 120 -6.80 -18.95 15.85
C ARG A 120 -7.75 -19.90 15.13
N LEU A 121 -7.93 -21.12 15.64
CA LEU A 121 -8.91 -22.06 15.11
C LEU A 121 -10.33 -21.76 15.61
N GLY A 122 -10.48 -21.27 16.84
CA GLY A 122 -11.76 -20.92 17.45
C GLY A 122 -12.45 -19.71 16.82
N GLY A 123 -11.67 -18.77 16.26
CA GLY A 123 -12.19 -17.58 15.56
C GLY A 123 -12.75 -17.82 14.15
N ARG A 124 -12.73 -19.04 13.62
CA ARG A 124 -13.21 -19.36 12.26
C ARG A 124 -14.68 -19.79 12.27
N GLU A 125 -15.59 -18.95 11.77
CA GLU A 125 -16.97 -19.39 11.51
C GLU A 125 -17.00 -20.42 10.37
N GLY A 126 -17.55 -21.62 10.63
CA GLY A 126 -17.83 -22.63 9.60
C GLY A 126 -16.96 -23.89 9.61
N HIS A 127 -15.85 -23.94 10.34
CA HIS A 127 -15.02 -25.15 10.49
C HIS A 127 -14.71 -25.41 11.98
N PHE A 128 -15.63 -26.07 12.68
CA PHE A 128 -15.36 -26.53 14.05
C PHE A 128 -14.37 -27.71 14.01
N MET A 129 -13.06 -27.43 14.06
CA MET A 129 -12.06 -28.45 14.36
C MET A 129 -12.13 -28.77 15.86
N PRO A 130 -12.38 -30.03 16.28
CA PRO A 130 -12.36 -30.38 17.68
C PRO A 130 -10.96 -30.18 18.27
N SER A 131 -10.86 -29.65 19.49
CA SER A 131 -9.59 -29.46 20.22
C SER A 131 -8.74 -30.73 20.34
N SER A 132 -9.38 -31.90 20.29
CA SER A 132 -8.71 -33.21 20.26
C SER A 132 -7.86 -33.44 18.99
N LEU A 133 -8.20 -32.81 17.86
CA LEU A 133 -7.48 -32.92 16.60
C LEU A 133 -6.23 -32.03 16.59
N LEU A 134 -6.31 -30.80 17.13
CA LEU A 134 -5.15 -29.92 17.32
C LEU A 134 -4.13 -30.56 18.27
N ALA A 135 -4.59 -31.07 19.42
CA ALA A 135 -3.74 -31.80 20.36
C ALA A 135 -3.10 -33.05 19.72
N SER A 136 -3.78 -33.70 18.77
CA SER A 136 -3.21 -34.81 18.02
C SER A 136 -2.11 -34.35 17.07
N GLN A 137 -2.32 -33.27 16.31
CA GLN A 137 -1.33 -32.73 15.39
C GLN A 137 -0.07 -32.24 16.11
N LEU A 138 -0.21 -31.58 17.26
CA LEU A 138 0.92 -31.15 18.09
C LEU A 138 1.73 -32.33 18.64
N ARG A 139 1.08 -33.48 18.94
CA ARG A 139 1.80 -34.72 19.32
C ARG A 139 2.47 -35.41 18.14
N THR A 140 1.91 -35.27 16.94
CA THR A 140 2.47 -35.83 15.70
C THR A 140 3.60 -34.97 15.13
N LEU A 141 3.64 -33.67 15.44
CA LEU A 141 4.67 -32.76 14.97
C LEU A 141 6.04 -33.14 15.54
N GLU A 142 6.95 -33.47 14.64
CA GLU A 142 8.37 -33.68 14.92
C GLU A 142 9.14 -32.44 14.44
N PRO A 143 9.97 -31.80 15.29
CA PRO A 143 10.82 -30.69 14.89
C PRO A 143 11.70 -31.02 13.68
N LEU A 144 12.14 -29.99 12.95
CA LEU A 144 13.12 -30.17 11.89
C LEU A 144 14.42 -30.74 12.47
N GLY A 145 14.95 -31.79 11.85
CA GLY A 145 16.26 -32.37 12.16
C GLY A 145 17.41 -31.54 11.57
N ASP A 146 18.62 -31.73 12.09
CA ASP A 146 19.82 -30.98 11.68
C ASP A 146 20.19 -31.16 10.19
N ASP A 147 19.72 -32.25 9.56
CA ASP A 147 19.95 -32.55 8.14
C ASP A 147 18.83 -32.01 7.23
N GLU A 148 17.79 -31.40 7.78
CA GLU A 148 16.69 -30.77 7.06
C GLU A 148 17.01 -29.29 6.82
N GLN A 149 17.10 -28.89 5.54
CA GLN A 149 17.30 -27.48 5.23
C GLN A 149 16.03 -26.72 5.55
N GLY A 150 16.08 -25.80 6.50
CA GLY A 150 14.91 -25.01 6.86
C GLY A 150 15.10 -24.16 8.09
N ILE A 151 14.07 -23.39 8.39
CA ILE A 151 14.00 -22.46 9.51
C ILE A 151 12.71 -22.72 10.29
N THR A 152 12.69 -22.35 11.57
CA THR A 152 11.48 -22.37 12.39
C THR A 152 11.15 -20.95 12.78
N LEU A 153 9.92 -20.52 12.48
CA LEU A 153 9.41 -19.18 12.77
C LEU A 153 8.26 -19.28 13.78
N ASP A 154 8.24 -18.35 14.74
CA ASP A 154 7.23 -18.31 15.79
C ASP A 154 5.98 -17.60 15.28
N ILE A 155 4.85 -18.29 15.29
CA ILE A 155 3.60 -17.76 14.73
C ILE A 155 3.01 -16.61 15.54
N THR A 156 3.60 -16.23 16.68
CA THR A 156 3.27 -14.98 17.39
C THR A 156 3.49 -13.75 16.51
N ASP A 157 4.45 -13.82 15.58
CA ASP A 157 4.64 -12.79 14.55
C ASP A 157 3.49 -12.76 13.53
N ASP A 158 3.27 -11.60 12.90
CA ASP A 158 2.26 -11.47 11.86
C ASP A 158 2.70 -12.18 10.55
N PRO A 159 1.74 -12.64 9.72
CA PRO A 159 2.06 -13.41 8.52
C PRO A 159 2.99 -12.72 7.50
N VAL A 160 3.00 -11.38 7.44
CA VAL A 160 3.89 -10.62 6.55
C VAL A 160 5.31 -10.65 7.10
N ALA A 161 5.49 -10.39 8.39
CA ALA A 161 6.80 -10.50 9.04
C ALA A 161 7.39 -11.92 8.93
N LEU A 162 6.54 -12.95 9.05
CA LEU A 162 6.94 -14.35 8.88
C LEU A 162 7.40 -14.63 7.43
N ALA A 163 6.70 -14.11 6.43
CA ALA A 163 7.09 -14.26 5.03
C ALA A 163 8.41 -13.53 4.74
N ASP A 164 8.57 -12.29 5.22
CA ASP A 164 9.80 -11.50 5.10
C ASP A 164 11.00 -12.19 5.77
N ALA A 165 10.81 -12.76 6.96
CA ALA A 165 11.83 -13.53 7.66
C ALA A 165 12.23 -14.77 6.85
N ALA A 166 11.26 -15.49 6.28
CA ALA A 166 11.54 -16.63 5.41
C ALA A 166 12.33 -16.25 4.16
N VAL A 167 11.98 -15.14 3.48
CA VAL A 167 12.76 -14.64 2.34
C VAL A 167 14.21 -14.34 2.76
N ARG A 168 14.39 -13.63 3.87
CA ARG A 168 15.70 -13.18 4.36
C ARG A 168 16.63 -14.34 4.70
N GLU A 169 16.10 -15.33 5.41
CA GLU A 169 16.89 -16.46 5.91
C GLU A 169 17.14 -17.52 4.84
N LEU A 170 16.18 -17.71 3.92
CA LEU A 170 16.31 -18.68 2.84
C LEU A 170 17.06 -18.14 1.61
N LEU A 171 17.22 -16.82 1.46
CA LEU A 171 17.94 -16.17 0.35
C LEU A 171 19.05 -15.19 0.80
N PRO A 172 20.12 -15.64 1.48
CA PRO A 172 21.26 -14.78 1.80
C PRO A 172 22.07 -14.47 0.52
N GLY A 173 21.67 -13.46 -0.26
CA GLY A 173 22.40 -13.09 -1.48
C GLY A 173 21.73 -12.19 -2.53
N GLY A 174 20.43 -11.88 -2.43
CA GLY A 174 19.78 -10.82 -3.21
C GLY A 174 18.87 -11.26 -4.37
N ARG A 175 17.77 -10.48 -4.48
CA ARG A 175 16.81 -10.23 -5.60
C ARG A 175 16.62 -11.36 -6.63
N THR A 176 15.41 -11.92 -6.68
CA THR A 176 14.95 -12.76 -7.79
C THR A 176 14.24 -11.92 -8.88
N ALA A 177 14.84 -11.96 -10.07
CA ALA A 177 14.35 -11.69 -11.43
C ALA A 177 13.23 -10.66 -11.71
N SER A 178 13.58 -9.56 -12.39
CA SER A 178 12.65 -8.83 -13.26
C SER A 178 12.14 -9.71 -14.40
N PRO A 179 10.85 -9.62 -14.82
CA PRO A 179 10.42 -10.21 -16.08
C PRO A 179 11.13 -9.53 -17.25
N GLY A 180 11.62 -10.36 -18.17
CA GLY A 180 12.61 -9.98 -19.18
C GLY A 180 12.17 -8.91 -20.17
N ARG A 181 13.17 -8.10 -20.53
CA ARG A 181 13.22 -7.28 -21.75
C ARG A 181 12.91 -8.16 -22.96
N LEU A 182 11.84 -7.88 -23.68
CA LEU A 182 11.61 -8.39 -25.03
C LEU A 182 12.56 -7.64 -25.97
N ASP A 183 13.78 -8.12 -26.14
CA ASP A 183 14.66 -7.76 -27.26
C ASP A 183 15.74 -8.85 -27.40
N ASP A 184 15.42 -9.88 -28.19
CA ASP A 184 16.31 -10.58 -29.14
C ASP A 184 15.73 -11.96 -29.48
N ALA A 185 15.01 -12.03 -30.60
CA ALA A 185 14.80 -13.27 -31.35
C ALA A 185 15.21 -13.03 -32.82
N PRO A 186 15.91 -13.98 -33.46
CA PRO A 186 16.59 -13.75 -34.72
C PRO A 186 15.61 -13.62 -35.89
N ALA A 187 15.99 -12.78 -36.84
CA ALA A 187 15.27 -12.55 -38.08
C ALA A 187 14.97 -13.86 -38.84
N THR A 188 13.69 -14.09 -39.12
CA THR A 188 13.26 -14.97 -40.22
C THR A 188 12.25 -14.23 -41.09
N SER A 189 12.68 -13.97 -42.32
CA SER A 189 11.92 -13.41 -43.43
C SER A 189 10.82 -14.35 -43.92
N THR A 190 9.59 -13.83 -44.11
CA THR A 190 8.77 -14.08 -45.33
C THR A 190 7.55 -13.14 -45.41
N GLU A 191 7.56 -12.34 -46.48
CA GLU A 191 6.55 -11.57 -47.24
C GLU A 191 5.13 -11.18 -46.75
N PRO A 192 4.58 -10.04 -47.26
CA PRO A 192 3.46 -9.31 -46.66
C PRO A 192 2.09 -9.73 -47.19
N ALA A 193 1.08 -9.75 -46.32
CA ALA A 193 -0.31 -9.96 -46.70
C ALA A 193 -1.13 -8.67 -46.54
N ALA A 194 -1.54 -8.16 -47.71
CA ALA A 194 -2.70 -7.34 -48.08
C ALA A 194 -3.44 -6.48 -47.03
N ALA A 195 -3.60 -5.21 -47.40
CA ALA A 195 -4.52 -4.24 -46.83
C ALA A 195 -5.97 -4.76 -46.76
N VAL A 196 -6.66 -4.42 -45.66
CA VAL A 196 -8.11 -4.56 -45.49
C VAL A 196 -8.72 -3.15 -45.43
N PRO A 197 -9.86 -2.89 -46.09
CA PRO A 197 -10.36 -1.53 -46.35
C PRO A 197 -11.13 -0.91 -45.18
N GLU A 198 -11.13 0.43 -45.16
CA GLU A 198 -11.94 1.28 -44.29
C GLU A 198 -13.45 1.03 -44.46
N ALA A 199 -14.15 0.71 -43.37
CA ALA A 199 -15.56 1.04 -43.18
C ALA A 199 -15.94 1.01 -41.69
N ASP A 200 -16.68 2.04 -41.28
CA ASP A 200 -17.58 2.17 -40.13
C ASP A 200 -16.99 2.40 -38.72
N VAL A 201 -16.52 3.63 -38.50
CA VAL A 201 -16.46 4.27 -37.17
C VAL A 201 -17.67 5.22 -37.03
N PRO A 202 -18.59 5.03 -36.06
CA PRO A 202 -19.70 5.95 -35.86
C PRO A 202 -19.25 7.30 -35.30
N ALA A 203 -19.70 8.38 -35.95
CA ALA A 203 -19.39 9.77 -35.66
C ALA A 203 -20.08 10.30 -34.39
N LEU A 204 -19.33 10.95 -33.51
CA LEU A 204 -19.86 11.87 -32.49
C LEU A 204 -18.78 12.84 -31.97
N VAL A 205 -18.29 13.74 -32.83
CA VAL A 205 -17.75 15.05 -32.43
C VAL A 205 -18.03 16.07 -33.54
N GLN A 206 -19.03 16.94 -33.36
CA GLN A 206 -19.03 18.30 -33.90
C GLN A 206 -20.21 19.12 -33.34
N ALA A 207 -19.94 19.87 -32.27
CA ALA A 207 -20.62 21.15 -32.00
C ALA A 207 -19.81 21.92 -30.95
N ALA A 208 -19.19 23.02 -31.39
CA ALA A 208 -18.88 24.26 -30.65
C ALA A 208 -17.50 24.83 -31.03
N ARG A 209 -17.47 25.53 -32.17
CA ARG A 209 -16.56 26.67 -32.38
C ARG A 209 -17.42 27.86 -32.81
N SER A 210 -17.59 28.81 -31.89
CA SER A 210 -17.75 30.25 -32.13
C SER A 210 -18.12 30.88 -30.79
N ASP A 211 -17.13 31.43 -30.09
CA ASP A 211 -16.99 32.88 -30.03
C ASP A 211 -15.73 33.24 -29.26
N ALA A 212 -15.04 34.23 -29.82
CA ALA A 212 -13.83 34.81 -29.27
C ALA A 212 -14.25 35.91 -28.29
N ASP A 213 -13.73 35.85 -27.07
CA ASP A 213 -13.16 37.01 -26.36
C ASP A 213 -12.49 36.52 -25.06
N VAL A 214 -11.16 36.42 -25.09
CA VAL A 214 -10.35 36.28 -23.87
C VAL A 214 -9.57 37.58 -23.72
N PRO A 215 -9.74 38.35 -22.64
CA PRO A 215 -8.97 39.55 -22.42
C PRO A 215 -7.50 39.20 -22.15
N ARG A 216 -6.60 39.88 -22.86
CA ARG A 216 -5.16 39.91 -22.54
C ARG A 216 -4.99 40.53 -21.15
N VAL A 217 -4.34 39.81 -20.24
CA VAL A 217 -3.84 40.37 -18.99
C VAL A 217 -2.38 40.75 -19.21
N ASP A 218 -2.10 42.03 -19.01
CA ASP A 218 -0.78 42.65 -19.16
C ASP A 218 0.23 42.08 -18.16
N ALA A 219 1.45 41.87 -18.64
CA ALA A 219 2.61 41.47 -17.86
C ALA A 219 2.98 42.57 -16.85
N ALA A 220 3.17 42.18 -15.58
CA ALA A 220 3.80 43.02 -14.57
C ALA A 220 5.34 42.86 -14.61
N PRO A 221 6.13 43.89 -14.27
CA PRO A 221 7.52 44.01 -14.69
C PRO A 221 8.54 43.44 -13.69
N ASP A 222 9.67 43.03 -14.29
CA ASP A 222 11.05 42.88 -13.80
C ASP A 222 11.32 42.88 -12.29
N ALA A 223 11.78 41.71 -11.81
CA ALA A 223 12.56 41.58 -10.60
C ALA A 223 13.95 42.19 -10.80
N ALA A 224 14.25 43.24 -10.02
CA ALA A 224 15.56 43.87 -9.99
C ALA A 224 16.64 42.92 -9.44
N ALA A 225 17.78 42.92 -10.12
CA ALA A 225 18.99 42.21 -9.77
C ALA A 225 19.51 42.57 -8.36
N VAL A 226 19.88 41.54 -7.60
CA VAL A 226 20.72 41.68 -6.40
C VAL A 226 22.08 41.07 -6.74
N GLU A 227 23.12 41.91 -6.74
CA GLU A 227 24.51 41.50 -6.95
C GLU A 227 25.07 40.70 -5.77
N PRO A 228 26.06 39.81 -5.99
CA PRO A 228 26.59 38.92 -4.98
C PRO A 228 27.69 39.62 -4.16
N THR A 229 27.63 39.54 -2.83
CA THR A 229 28.76 39.93 -1.98
C THR A 229 29.07 38.91 -0.89
N ALA A 230 30.36 38.59 -0.83
CA ALA A 230 31.17 38.01 0.24
C ALA A 230 31.30 36.48 0.32
N GLU A 231 32.54 36.03 0.06
CA GLU A 231 33.10 34.70 0.36
C GLU A 231 33.04 34.37 1.87
N PRO A 232 32.99 33.07 2.25
CA PRO A 232 32.84 32.68 3.64
C PRO A 232 34.14 32.86 4.43
N ALA A 233 34.02 33.48 5.61
CA ALA A 233 35.08 33.48 6.60
C ALA A 233 35.23 32.09 7.23
N SER A 234 36.49 31.76 7.51
CA SER A 234 37.03 30.52 8.08
C SER A 234 36.21 29.89 9.21
N ALA A 235 36.07 28.57 9.12
CA ALA A 235 35.60 27.68 10.17
C ALA A 235 36.50 27.79 11.42
N ASP A 236 35.91 28.22 12.54
CA ASP A 236 36.25 27.76 13.88
C ASP A 236 35.15 28.21 14.85
N GLY A 237 34.44 27.23 15.42
CA GLY A 237 33.41 27.44 16.44
C GLY A 237 31.98 27.16 15.97
N ALA A 238 31.67 25.93 15.55
CA ALA A 238 30.29 25.49 15.54
C ALA A 238 29.74 25.56 16.98
N PRO A 239 28.63 26.28 17.25
CA PRO A 239 28.02 26.23 18.57
C PRO A 239 27.57 24.79 18.83
N ALA A 240 27.87 24.26 20.02
CA ALA A 240 27.36 22.97 20.45
C ALA A 240 25.84 22.95 20.25
N ALA A 241 25.32 21.95 19.52
CA ALA A 241 23.90 21.79 19.30
C ALA A 241 23.16 21.85 20.64
N ALA A 242 22.19 22.75 20.75
CA ALA A 242 21.32 22.77 21.92
C ALA A 242 20.66 21.39 22.03
N VAL A 243 20.92 20.69 23.13
CA VAL A 243 20.29 19.40 23.43
C VAL A 243 18.83 19.71 23.75
N HIS A 244 17.96 19.57 22.75
CA HIS A 244 16.52 19.63 22.97
C HIS A 244 16.06 18.28 23.53
N GLU A 245 15.15 18.31 24.51
CA GLU A 245 14.52 17.10 25.04
C GLU A 245 13.65 16.49 23.93
N PRO A 246 13.71 15.16 23.70
CA PRO A 246 12.87 14.50 22.70
C PRO A 246 11.39 14.77 22.93
N ILE A 247 10.66 15.02 21.84
CA ILE A 247 9.24 15.34 21.87
C ILE A 247 8.47 14.14 22.38
N ARG A 248 7.62 14.35 23.40
CA ARG A 248 6.79 13.29 23.98
C ARG A 248 5.64 12.96 23.04
N VAL A 249 5.67 11.76 22.48
CA VAL A 249 4.68 11.29 21.50
C VAL A 249 3.69 10.33 22.16
N ALA A 250 2.41 10.52 21.88
CA ALA A 250 1.37 9.55 22.14
C ALA A 250 0.95 8.83 20.86
N ILE A 251 0.81 7.51 20.91
CA ILE A 251 0.22 6.73 19.81
C ILE A 251 -1.22 6.38 20.19
N VAL A 252 -2.18 6.77 19.34
CA VAL A 252 -3.62 6.53 19.53
C VAL A 252 -4.06 5.47 18.52
N GLY A 253 -4.39 4.27 19.00
CA GLY A 253 -4.58 3.06 18.19
C GLY A 253 -3.30 2.22 18.19
N CYS A 254 -3.28 1.16 18.99
CA CYS A 254 -2.10 0.34 19.27
C CYS A 254 -2.04 -0.97 18.45
N GLY A 255 -2.79 -1.05 17.34
CA GLY A 255 -2.71 -2.16 16.40
C GLY A 255 -1.44 -2.12 15.54
N VAL A 256 -1.41 -2.93 14.46
CA VAL A 256 -0.24 -3.11 13.57
C VAL A 256 0.40 -1.78 13.14
N ILE A 257 -0.40 -0.81 12.69
CA ILE A 257 0.12 0.49 12.23
C ILE A 257 0.68 1.32 13.40
N GLY A 258 0.02 1.28 14.56
CA GLY A 258 0.56 1.88 15.79
C GLY A 258 1.92 1.32 16.17
N THR A 259 2.11 0.00 16.06
CA THR A 259 3.40 -0.66 16.27
C THR A 259 4.46 -0.19 15.28
N HIS A 260 4.12 -0.04 14.00
CA HIS A 260 5.04 0.50 12.99
C HIS A 260 5.51 1.92 13.33
N HIS A 261 4.61 2.79 13.77
CA HIS A 261 4.99 4.12 14.23
C HIS A 261 5.87 4.07 15.47
N ALA A 262 5.57 3.21 16.45
CA ALA A 262 6.41 3.06 17.64
C ALA A 262 7.83 2.66 17.29
N ARG A 263 8.00 1.71 16.35
CA ARG A 263 9.32 1.28 15.83
C ARG A 263 10.10 2.44 15.21
N VAL A 264 9.46 3.23 14.36
CA VAL A 264 10.10 4.39 13.71
C VAL A 264 10.44 5.49 14.71
N LEU A 265 9.53 5.80 15.63
CA LEU A 265 9.70 6.85 16.64
C LEU A 265 10.78 6.49 17.66
N ALA A 266 10.94 5.22 18.02
CA ALA A 266 11.98 4.77 18.94
C ALA A 266 13.40 4.91 18.35
N GLU A 267 13.54 4.77 17.02
CA GLU A 267 14.81 4.96 16.31
C GLU A 267 15.12 6.44 16.01
N HIS A 268 14.10 7.31 16.06
CA HIS A 268 14.26 8.71 15.67
C HIS A 268 14.69 9.59 16.86
N PRO A 269 15.80 10.36 16.77
CA PRO A 269 16.42 11.04 17.92
C PRO A 269 15.56 12.15 18.53
N ASP A 270 14.69 12.78 17.74
CA ASP A 270 13.86 13.91 18.19
C ASP A 270 12.54 13.47 18.88
N PHE A 271 12.23 12.17 18.96
CA PHE A 271 10.96 11.69 19.49
C PHE A 271 11.15 10.66 20.61
N ARG A 272 10.16 10.58 21.49
CA ARG A 272 10.04 9.50 22.48
C ARG A 272 8.59 9.07 22.60
N VAL A 273 8.32 7.76 22.46
CA VAL A 273 6.99 7.19 22.72
C VAL A 273 6.72 7.26 24.23
N ALA A 274 5.95 8.25 24.66
CA ALA A 274 5.68 8.54 26.07
C ALA A 274 4.35 7.97 26.56
N ALA A 275 3.39 7.79 25.65
CA ALA A 275 2.06 7.33 25.97
C ALA A 275 1.43 6.48 24.84
N LEU A 276 0.55 5.57 25.23
CA LEU A 276 -0.25 4.74 24.33
C LEU A 276 -1.72 4.89 24.70
N VAL A 277 -2.58 4.99 23.70
CA VAL A 277 -4.03 5.10 23.87
C VAL A 277 -4.72 4.04 23.03
N ASP A 278 -5.41 3.11 23.68
CA ASP A 278 -6.29 2.16 23.01
C ASP A 278 -7.51 1.85 23.87
N VAL A 279 -8.65 1.62 23.22
CA VAL A 279 -9.87 1.18 23.92
C VAL A 279 -9.73 -0.23 24.47
N THR A 280 -8.84 -1.02 23.88
CA THR A 280 -8.49 -2.38 24.31
C THR A 280 -7.20 -2.33 25.11
N ALA A 281 -7.31 -2.39 26.44
CA ALA A 281 -6.16 -2.29 27.34
C ALA A 281 -5.05 -3.30 27.00
N ALA A 282 -5.42 -4.54 26.66
CA ALA A 282 -4.47 -5.59 26.28
C ALA A 282 -3.61 -5.18 25.07
N THR A 283 -4.20 -4.61 24.03
CA THR A 283 -3.48 -4.15 22.83
C THR A 283 -2.50 -3.02 23.15
N ALA A 284 -2.87 -2.09 24.04
CA ALA A 284 -1.94 -1.04 24.48
C ALA A 284 -0.82 -1.58 25.37
N ASP A 285 -1.11 -2.56 26.24
CA ASP A 285 -0.10 -3.22 27.06
C ASP A 285 0.89 -4.04 26.22
N GLU A 286 0.40 -4.78 25.20
CA GLU A 286 1.23 -5.50 24.24
C GLU A 286 2.21 -4.57 23.52
N LEU A 287 1.73 -3.43 23.01
CA LEU A 287 2.62 -2.43 22.40
C LEU A 287 3.58 -1.81 23.43
N ALA A 288 3.15 -1.60 24.67
CA ALA A 288 4.04 -1.14 25.73
C ALA A 288 5.15 -2.15 26.04
N ASP A 289 4.84 -3.45 25.98
CA ASP A 289 5.82 -4.53 26.12
C ASP A 289 6.80 -4.53 24.94
N VAL A 290 6.33 -4.41 23.69
CA VAL A 290 7.19 -4.25 22.51
C VAL A 290 8.15 -3.07 22.66
N VAL A 291 7.68 -1.92 23.14
CA VAL A 291 8.53 -0.73 23.35
C VAL A 291 9.66 -1.00 24.36
N VAL A 292 9.42 -1.80 25.39
CA VAL A 292 10.42 -2.12 26.42
C VAL A 292 11.34 -3.27 25.96
N ASP A 293 10.76 -4.34 25.47
CA ASP A 293 11.44 -5.63 25.27
C ASP A 293 12.13 -5.71 23.91
N GLU A 294 11.50 -5.20 22.84
CA GLU A 294 12.09 -5.16 21.51
C GLU A 294 12.87 -3.87 21.29
N LEU A 295 12.22 -2.71 21.54
CA LEU A 295 12.76 -1.40 21.20
C LEU A 295 13.69 -0.81 22.28
N ARG A 296 13.80 -1.48 23.43
CA ARG A 296 14.70 -1.12 24.53
C ARG A 296 14.52 0.32 25.02
N ALA A 297 13.29 0.83 24.98
CA ALA A 297 12.93 2.18 25.41
C ALA A 297 12.16 2.17 26.74
N GLU A 298 11.93 3.36 27.31
CA GLU A 298 11.14 3.54 28.53
C GLU A 298 9.69 3.07 28.31
N ARG A 299 9.10 2.37 29.29
CA ARG A 299 7.71 1.92 29.18
C ARG A 299 6.77 3.13 29.04
N PRO A 300 5.99 3.23 27.96
CA PRO A 300 5.03 4.30 27.80
C PRO A 300 3.86 4.14 28.77
N ARG A 301 3.24 5.25 29.16
CA ARG A 301 2.02 5.24 29.98
C ARG A 301 0.83 4.82 29.12
N VAL A 302 0.00 3.92 29.63
CA VAL A 302 -1.18 3.42 28.91
C VAL A 302 -2.44 4.14 29.38
N PHE A 303 -3.29 4.55 28.43
CA PHE A 303 -4.57 5.21 28.66
C PHE A 303 -5.67 4.55 27.84
N ALA A 304 -6.90 4.55 28.37
CA ALA A 304 -8.06 4.04 27.65
C ALA A 304 -8.69 5.07 26.69
N ARG A 305 -8.44 6.37 26.91
CA ARG A 305 -9.06 7.48 26.17
C ARG A 305 -8.10 8.64 25.98
N LEU A 306 -8.22 9.32 24.84
CA LEU A 306 -7.41 10.50 24.51
C LEU A 306 -7.60 11.65 25.53
N GLY A 307 -8.83 11.93 25.93
CA GLY A 307 -9.10 12.92 26.97
C GLY A 307 -8.43 12.64 28.32
N ASP A 308 -8.16 11.39 28.66
CA ASP A 308 -7.46 11.03 29.90
C ASP A 308 -5.97 11.38 29.80
N LEU A 309 -5.37 11.09 28.65
CA LEU A 309 -4.01 11.49 28.30
C LEU A 309 -3.84 13.02 28.31
N ILE A 310 -4.77 13.76 27.73
CA ILE A 310 -4.76 15.23 27.67
C ILE A 310 -4.78 15.83 29.08
N ARG A 311 -5.66 15.33 29.96
CA ARG A 311 -5.75 15.81 31.36
C ARG A 311 -4.48 15.57 32.16
N GLU A 312 -3.71 14.56 31.81
CA GLU A 312 -2.48 14.17 32.51
C GLU A 312 -1.20 14.70 31.85
N ASP A 313 -1.33 15.57 30.84
CA ASP A 313 -0.24 16.26 30.14
C ASP A 313 0.88 15.29 29.69
N ALA A 314 0.48 14.13 29.17
CA ALA A 314 1.42 13.03 28.95
C ALA A 314 2.17 13.09 27.59
N ALA A 315 1.78 14.00 26.68
CA ALA A 315 2.37 14.12 25.35
C ALA A 315 2.25 15.55 24.79
N GLU A 316 3.09 15.85 23.80
CA GLU A 316 3.13 17.10 23.02
C GLU A 316 2.65 16.88 21.57
N LEU A 317 2.84 15.66 21.06
CA LEU A 317 2.43 15.20 19.74
C LEU A 317 1.58 13.93 19.89
N VAL A 318 0.47 13.86 19.16
CA VAL A 318 -0.32 12.63 19.00
C VAL A 318 -0.18 12.09 17.58
N VAL A 319 -0.01 10.78 17.47
CA VAL A 319 -0.02 10.03 16.21
C VAL A 319 -1.27 9.15 16.23
N ILE A 320 -2.20 9.42 15.31
CA ILE A 320 -3.50 8.75 15.26
C ILE A 320 -3.43 7.62 14.23
N CYS A 321 -3.53 6.38 14.71
CA CYS A 321 -3.40 5.13 13.96
C CYS A 321 -4.65 4.23 14.14
N THR A 322 -5.82 4.86 14.32
CA THR A 322 -7.10 4.17 14.53
C THR A 322 -7.74 3.76 13.20
N PRO A 323 -8.88 3.04 13.17
CA PRO A 323 -9.64 2.87 11.93
C PRO A 323 -9.95 4.21 11.27
N SER A 324 -9.85 4.28 9.93
CA SER A 324 -9.87 5.51 9.14
C SER A 324 -11.03 6.46 9.46
N GLY A 325 -12.23 5.92 9.71
CA GLY A 325 -13.42 6.70 10.05
C GLY A 325 -13.41 7.39 11.42
N LEU A 326 -12.37 7.19 12.23
CA LEU A 326 -12.21 7.80 13.56
C LEU A 326 -11.13 8.90 13.59
N HIS A 327 -10.37 9.08 12.50
CA HIS A 327 -9.21 9.97 12.44
C HIS A 327 -9.54 11.41 12.81
N ILE A 328 -10.52 12.04 12.13
CA ILE A 328 -10.78 13.46 12.33
C ILE A 328 -11.35 13.75 13.72
N GLY A 329 -12.23 12.89 14.26
CA GLY A 329 -12.78 13.12 15.60
C GLY A 329 -11.69 13.20 16.68
N LEU A 330 -10.69 12.33 16.60
CA LEU A 330 -9.54 12.33 17.50
C LEU A 330 -8.58 13.50 17.23
N ALA A 331 -8.39 13.87 15.96
CA ALA A 331 -7.57 15.02 15.59
C ALA A 331 -8.18 16.34 16.08
N GLU A 332 -9.50 16.51 15.97
CA GLU A 332 -10.23 17.68 16.49
C GLU A 332 -10.06 17.80 18.01
N GLU A 333 -10.18 16.70 18.75
CA GLU A 333 -9.97 16.66 20.20
C GLU A 333 -8.53 17.07 20.59
N ALA A 334 -7.52 16.55 19.88
CA ALA A 334 -6.12 16.86 20.12
C ALA A 334 -5.75 18.32 19.78
N LEU A 335 -6.20 18.84 18.63
CA LEU A 335 -5.95 20.23 18.22
C LEU A 335 -6.64 21.23 19.16
N ALA A 336 -7.82 20.89 19.68
CA ALA A 336 -8.52 21.69 20.69
C ALA A 336 -7.72 21.76 22.00
N ALA A 337 -7.03 20.67 22.37
CA ALA A 337 -6.14 20.61 23.54
C ALA A 337 -4.77 21.28 23.32
N GLY A 338 -4.45 21.71 22.10
CA GLY A 338 -3.18 22.36 21.78
C GLY A 338 -2.03 21.42 21.45
N LEU A 339 -2.32 20.14 21.20
CA LEU A 339 -1.33 19.13 20.83
C LEU A 339 -1.01 19.19 19.34
N HIS A 340 0.24 18.89 18.98
CA HIS A 340 0.58 18.58 17.60
C HIS A 340 -0.10 17.29 17.17
N VAL A 341 -0.42 17.16 15.88
CA VAL A 341 -1.16 16.01 15.36
C VAL A 341 -0.50 15.45 14.09
N VAL A 342 -0.29 14.14 14.09
CA VAL A 342 0.01 13.32 12.91
C VAL A 342 -1.16 12.36 12.72
N ILE A 343 -1.77 12.37 11.55
CA ILE A 343 -2.93 11.54 11.21
C ILE A 343 -2.49 10.47 10.21
N GLU A 344 -2.81 9.20 10.45
CA GLU A 344 -2.66 8.17 9.42
C GLU A 344 -3.55 8.41 8.19
N LYS A 345 -3.24 7.72 7.10
CA LYS A 345 -4.01 7.78 5.86
C LYS A 345 -5.19 6.79 5.89
N PRO A 346 -6.26 7.04 5.13
CA PRO A 346 -6.61 8.33 4.52
C PRO A 346 -6.93 9.37 5.61
N LEU A 347 -6.99 10.65 5.25
CA LEU A 347 -7.32 11.73 6.21
C LEU A 347 -8.58 11.42 7.03
N ASP A 348 -9.62 10.91 6.35
CA ASP A 348 -10.85 10.33 6.92
C ASP A 348 -11.60 9.60 5.80
N VAL A 349 -12.79 9.08 6.11
CA VAL A 349 -13.75 8.53 5.13
C VAL A 349 -14.85 9.53 4.77
N ASP A 350 -15.05 10.57 5.60
CA ASP A 350 -16.09 11.59 5.43
C ASP A 350 -15.47 12.92 4.96
N LEU A 351 -15.86 13.35 3.76
CA LEU A 351 -15.36 14.59 3.16
C LEU A 351 -15.85 15.86 3.88
N ALA A 352 -17.04 15.85 4.47
CA ALA A 352 -17.56 16.96 5.25
C ALA A 352 -16.79 17.13 6.56
N ARG A 353 -16.36 16.03 7.19
CA ARG A 353 -15.35 16.07 8.27
C ARG A 353 -14.03 16.61 7.74
N GLY A 354 -13.58 16.16 6.57
CA GLY A 354 -12.37 16.64 5.90
C GLY A 354 -12.30 18.16 5.74
N ARG A 355 -13.39 18.81 5.34
CA ARG A 355 -13.48 20.28 5.27
C ARG A 355 -13.27 20.94 6.64
N ARG A 356 -13.92 20.42 7.68
CA ARG A 356 -13.83 20.96 9.04
C ARG A 356 -12.41 20.87 9.60
N ILE A 357 -11.75 19.73 9.45
CA ILE A 357 -10.38 19.58 9.97
C ILE A 357 -9.39 20.47 9.21
N ALA A 358 -9.59 20.74 7.92
CA ALA A 358 -8.74 21.65 7.14
C ALA A 358 -8.85 23.11 7.65
N GLU A 359 -10.04 23.55 8.06
CA GLU A 359 -10.23 24.84 8.73
C GLU A 359 -9.52 24.87 10.10
N LEU A 360 -9.76 23.86 10.94
CA LEU A 360 -9.15 23.77 12.26
C LEU A 360 -7.62 23.65 12.21
N ALA A 361 -7.08 22.94 11.24
CA ALA A 361 -5.63 22.81 11.03
C ALA A 361 -5.00 24.16 10.69
N ARG A 362 -5.64 24.98 9.85
CA ARG A 362 -5.17 26.34 9.53
C ARG A 362 -5.20 27.26 10.75
N GLU A 363 -6.24 27.17 11.57
CA GLU A 363 -6.33 27.91 12.84
C GLU A 363 -5.26 27.46 13.85
N ALA A 364 -5.03 26.15 13.95
CA ALA A 364 -4.00 25.56 14.80
C ALA A 364 -2.59 25.97 14.37
N ALA A 365 -2.31 25.99 13.06
CA ALA A 365 -1.04 26.45 12.51
C ALA A 365 -0.74 27.91 12.88
N GLY A 366 -1.77 28.78 12.93
CA GLY A 366 -1.63 30.17 13.41
C GLY A 366 -1.20 30.29 14.89
N ARG A 367 -1.34 29.22 15.66
CA ARG A 367 -0.89 29.09 17.06
C ARG A 367 0.44 28.32 17.18
N GLY A 368 1.08 27.99 16.06
CA GLY A 368 2.30 27.17 16.03
C GLY A 368 2.06 25.67 16.25
N ILE A 369 0.81 25.21 16.16
CA ILE A 369 0.48 23.79 16.33
C ILE A 369 0.52 23.10 14.97
N LEU A 370 1.49 22.22 14.78
CA LEU A 370 1.60 21.34 13.62
C LEU A 370 0.44 20.34 13.53
N SER A 371 -0.12 20.20 12.33
CA SER A 371 -1.03 19.13 11.93
C SER A 371 -0.65 18.62 10.55
N THR A 372 -0.44 17.31 10.41
CA THR A 372 0.03 16.66 9.19
C THR A 372 -0.64 15.30 9.00
N VAL A 373 -0.62 14.79 7.77
CA VAL A 373 -1.10 13.44 7.43
C VAL A 373 0.06 12.60 6.90
N ILE A 374 0.08 11.32 7.24
CA ILE A 374 1.06 10.37 6.71
C ILE A 374 0.84 10.22 5.20
N SER A 375 1.87 10.57 4.43
CA SER A 375 2.02 10.24 3.01
C SER A 375 3.49 9.99 2.73
N GLN A 376 3.98 8.93 3.36
CA GLN A 376 5.38 8.54 3.46
C GLN A 376 6.05 8.38 2.09
N HIS A 377 5.29 7.99 1.06
CA HIS A 377 5.82 7.80 -0.28
C HIS A 377 6.29 9.11 -0.94
N ARG A 378 5.75 10.28 -0.56
CA ARG A 378 6.25 11.59 -1.03
C ARG A 378 7.70 11.85 -0.63
N PHE A 379 8.18 11.19 0.43
CA PHE A 379 9.52 11.36 0.98
C PHE A 379 10.53 10.33 0.47
N ASN A 380 10.11 9.41 -0.39
CA ASN A 380 11.02 8.48 -1.05
C ASN A 380 11.98 9.24 -1.97
N PRO A 381 13.27 8.86 -2.05
CA PRO A 381 14.25 9.54 -2.91
C PRO A 381 13.78 9.69 -4.37
N SER A 382 13.16 8.64 -4.92
CA SER A 382 12.55 8.64 -6.26
C SER A 382 11.46 9.72 -6.41
N SER A 383 10.59 9.85 -5.42
CA SER A 383 9.49 10.81 -5.44
C SER A 383 10.00 12.23 -5.26
N VAL A 384 10.99 12.45 -4.40
CA VAL A 384 11.63 13.76 -4.22
C VAL A 384 12.37 14.23 -5.48
N VAL A 385 13.04 13.34 -6.21
CA VAL A 385 13.63 13.69 -7.52
C VAL A 385 12.57 14.19 -8.48
N VAL A 386 11.45 13.45 -8.62
CA VAL A 386 10.37 13.82 -9.54
C VAL A 386 9.69 15.11 -9.11
N ASP A 387 9.37 15.27 -7.83
CA ASP A 387 8.78 16.48 -7.25
C ASP A 387 9.65 17.72 -7.52
N ARG A 388 10.95 17.65 -7.23
CA ARG A 388 11.90 18.74 -7.51
C ARG A 388 11.95 19.09 -8.99
N ALA A 389 11.94 18.09 -9.88
CA ALA A 389 11.96 18.31 -11.32
C ALA A 389 10.66 18.94 -11.85
N VAL A 390 9.52 18.55 -11.28
CA VAL A 390 8.21 19.15 -11.57
C VAL A 390 8.17 20.60 -11.09
N ARG A 391 8.47 20.86 -9.81
CA ARG A 391 8.39 22.19 -9.18
C ARG A 391 9.37 23.20 -9.78
N SER A 392 10.56 22.75 -10.19
CA SER A 392 11.54 23.61 -10.87
C SER A 392 11.23 23.84 -12.36
N GLY A 393 10.23 23.16 -12.93
CA GLY A 393 9.90 23.24 -14.35
C GLY A 393 10.89 22.52 -15.28
N ARG A 394 11.79 21.68 -14.74
CA ARG A 394 12.77 20.90 -15.54
C ARG A 394 12.08 19.99 -16.57
N LEU A 395 10.89 19.48 -16.26
CA LEU A 395 10.10 18.66 -17.19
C LEU A 395 9.27 19.50 -18.19
N GLY A 396 9.30 20.83 -18.09
CA GLY A 396 8.49 21.75 -18.89
C GLY A 396 7.02 21.74 -18.47
N ARG A 397 6.11 21.97 -19.42
CA ARG A 397 4.67 21.86 -19.15
C ARG A 397 4.30 20.39 -19.08
N LEU A 398 3.76 19.93 -17.95
CA LEU A 398 3.22 18.58 -17.83
C LEU A 398 2.03 18.41 -18.76
N THR A 399 2.01 17.31 -19.51
CA THR A 399 0.99 16.99 -20.51
C THR A 399 0.10 15.85 -20.07
N SER A 400 0.72 14.80 -19.54
CA SER A 400 0.02 13.59 -19.15
C SER A 400 0.66 12.89 -17.97
N ALA A 401 -0.09 11.98 -17.34
CA ALA A 401 0.42 11.05 -16.35
C ALA A 401 -0.34 9.72 -16.35
N VAL A 402 0.27 8.71 -15.76
CA VAL A 402 -0.35 7.40 -15.51
C VAL A 402 -0.09 7.02 -14.06
N ALA A 403 -1.14 6.69 -13.32
CA ALA A 403 -1.09 6.12 -11.98
C ALA A 403 -1.72 4.73 -12.00
N SER A 404 -1.00 3.71 -11.55
CA SER A 404 -1.51 2.34 -11.47
C SER A 404 -1.12 1.70 -10.14
N ALA A 405 -2.10 1.12 -9.46
CA ALA A 405 -1.95 0.27 -8.28
C ALA A 405 -2.61 -1.10 -8.54
N PRO A 406 -1.96 -1.99 -9.33
CA PRO A 406 -2.51 -3.26 -9.77
C PRO A 406 -2.26 -4.38 -8.76
N TRP A 407 -2.74 -4.21 -7.53
CA TRP A 407 -2.49 -5.16 -6.45
C TRP A 407 -3.45 -6.35 -6.48
N TRP A 408 -3.07 -7.35 -5.69
CA TRP A 408 -3.91 -8.48 -5.36
C TRP A 408 -4.09 -8.58 -3.85
N ARG A 409 -5.30 -8.90 -3.42
CA ARG A 409 -5.64 -9.30 -2.06
C ARG A 409 -6.46 -10.58 -2.15
N SER A 410 -6.28 -11.46 -1.18
CA SER A 410 -7.13 -12.64 -1.04
C SER A 410 -8.48 -12.26 -0.42
N GLN A 411 -9.48 -13.14 -0.53
CA GLN A 411 -10.74 -12.96 0.19
C GLN A 411 -10.51 -12.88 1.71
N GLY A 412 -9.60 -13.71 2.25
CA GLY A 412 -9.23 -13.70 3.67
C GLY A 412 -8.69 -12.37 4.18
N PHE A 413 -8.11 -11.53 3.32
CA PHE A 413 -7.74 -10.16 3.70
C PHE A 413 -8.97 -9.34 4.10
N TYR A 414 -10.05 -9.40 3.33
CA TYR A 414 -11.29 -8.68 3.65
C TYR A 414 -12.02 -9.32 4.83
N ASP A 415 -12.02 -10.65 4.92
CA ASP A 415 -12.65 -11.38 6.02
C ASP A 415 -11.93 -11.19 7.37
N SER A 416 -10.68 -10.68 7.37
CA SER A 416 -9.85 -10.52 8.58
C SER A 416 -10.36 -9.47 9.57
N GLY A 417 -11.30 -8.61 9.17
CA GLY A 417 -11.88 -7.63 10.07
C GLY A 417 -13.17 -7.03 9.54
N HIS A 418 -14.21 -6.98 10.38
CA HIS A 418 -15.55 -6.52 10.00
C HIS A 418 -15.63 -5.09 9.45
N TRP A 419 -14.60 -4.27 9.66
CA TRP A 419 -14.55 -2.91 9.15
C TRP A 419 -14.03 -2.83 7.71
N ARG A 420 -13.29 -3.84 7.23
CA ARG A 420 -12.68 -3.85 5.90
C ARG A 420 -13.75 -4.02 4.83
N GLY A 421 -13.57 -3.34 3.71
CA GLY A 421 -14.50 -3.43 2.59
C GLY A 421 -15.87 -2.77 2.84
N THR A 422 -15.99 -1.89 3.85
CA THR A 422 -17.22 -1.15 4.18
C THR A 422 -17.10 0.31 3.80
N TRP A 423 -18.20 0.94 3.40
CA TRP A 423 -18.20 2.40 3.15
C TRP A 423 -18.01 3.21 4.44
N ASP A 424 -18.58 2.75 5.55
CA ASP A 424 -18.66 3.52 6.79
C ASP A 424 -17.33 3.61 7.55
N LEU A 425 -16.50 2.56 7.51
CA LEU A 425 -15.25 2.50 8.27
C LEU A 425 -13.99 2.44 7.40
N ASP A 426 -14.05 1.75 6.26
CA ASP A 426 -12.92 1.69 5.30
C ASP A 426 -12.95 2.87 4.31
N GLY A 427 -14.16 3.41 4.03
CA GLY A 427 -14.37 4.58 3.16
C GLY A 427 -14.35 4.27 1.66
N GLY A 428 -13.97 3.04 1.30
CA GLY A 428 -13.79 2.59 -0.08
C GLY A 428 -12.88 1.36 -0.11
N GLY A 429 -12.70 0.77 -1.28
CA GLY A 429 -11.92 -0.46 -1.41
C GLY A 429 -10.54 -0.21 -1.99
N ALA A 430 -10.33 -0.70 -3.22
CA ALA A 430 -9.03 -0.69 -3.88
C ALA A 430 -8.43 0.72 -3.99
N LEU A 431 -9.23 1.77 -4.21
CA LEU A 431 -8.69 3.11 -4.34
C LEU A 431 -8.43 3.80 -2.99
N MET A 432 -9.43 3.91 -2.11
CA MET A 432 -9.34 4.65 -0.84
C MET A 432 -8.26 4.10 0.09
N ASN A 433 -8.14 2.78 0.19
CA ASN A 433 -7.22 2.18 1.14
C ASN A 433 -5.86 1.89 0.49
N GLN A 434 -5.87 1.15 -0.63
CA GLN A 434 -4.64 0.64 -1.23
C GLN A 434 -4.01 1.64 -2.22
N GLY A 435 -4.80 2.15 -3.16
CA GLY A 435 -4.36 3.03 -4.25
C GLY A 435 -4.12 4.49 -3.85
N VAL A 436 -4.50 4.90 -2.64
CA VAL A 436 -4.48 6.31 -2.20
C VAL A 436 -3.09 6.92 -2.25
N HIS A 437 -2.04 6.16 -1.96
CA HIS A 437 -0.66 6.65 -2.06
C HIS A 437 -0.24 6.95 -3.51
N THR A 438 -0.64 6.10 -4.46
CA THR A 438 -0.37 6.31 -5.88
C THR A 438 -1.14 7.50 -6.42
N LEU A 439 -2.40 7.67 -6.00
CA LEU A 439 -3.21 8.85 -6.31
C LEU A 439 -2.61 10.12 -5.69
N ASP A 440 -2.15 10.04 -4.45
CA ASP A 440 -1.58 11.17 -3.73
C ASP A 440 -0.31 11.70 -4.42
N LEU A 441 0.58 10.80 -4.86
CA LEU A 441 1.74 11.18 -5.68
C LEU A 441 1.31 11.85 -6.98
N LEU A 442 0.32 11.27 -7.68
CA LEU A 442 -0.22 11.84 -8.92
C LEU A 442 -0.73 13.27 -8.72
N VAL A 443 -1.54 13.49 -7.69
CA VAL A 443 -2.10 14.81 -7.34
C VAL A 443 -0.98 15.76 -6.93
N SER A 444 0.01 15.31 -6.16
CA SER A 444 1.15 16.15 -5.74
C SER A 444 1.98 16.67 -6.92
N TYR A 445 2.10 15.89 -8.00
CA TYR A 445 2.84 16.29 -9.19
C TYR A 445 2.02 17.16 -10.15
N LEU A 446 0.75 16.84 -10.37
CA LEU A 446 -0.08 17.52 -11.35
C LEU A 446 -0.88 18.70 -10.80
N GLY A 447 -0.98 18.82 -9.49
CA GLY A 447 -1.70 19.87 -8.79
C GLY A 447 -3.20 19.58 -8.64
N ARG A 448 -4.02 20.64 -8.62
CA ARG A 448 -5.45 20.54 -8.35
C ARG A 448 -6.21 19.90 -9.52
N PRO A 449 -7.02 18.84 -9.30
CA PRO A 449 -7.97 18.34 -10.29
C PRO A 449 -9.07 19.37 -10.58
N VAL A 450 -9.70 19.27 -11.75
CA VAL A 450 -10.85 20.10 -12.12
C VAL A 450 -12.05 19.27 -12.59
N GLU A 451 -11.81 18.08 -13.14
CA GLU A 451 -12.87 17.19 -13.61
C GLU A 451 -12.39 15.73 -13.53
N VAL A 452 -13.29 14.84 -13.09
CA VAL A 452 -13.02 13.41 -12.93
C VAL A 452 -14.13 12.62 -13.63
N TYR A 453 -13.75 11.65 -14.47
CA TYR A 453 -14.65 10.62 -14.97
C TYR A 453 -14.14 9.25 -14.56
N ALA A 454 -14.99 8.41 -13.97
CA ALA A 454 -14.57 7.13 -13.42
C ALA A 454 -15.60 6.01 -13.58
N GLN A 455 -15.09 4.78 -13.47
CA GLN A 455 -15.88 3.57 -13.29
C GLN A 455 -15.28 2.74 -12.16
N THR A 456 -16.16 2.14 -11.36
CA THR A 456 -15.79 1.21 -10.29
C THR A 456 -16.56 -0.08 -10.42
N ALA A 457 -15.96 -1.18 -9.96
CA ALA A 457 -16.56 -2.50 -9.98
C ALA A 457 -16.14 -3.33 -8.76
N LEU A 458 -16.98 -4.30 -8.41
CA LEU A 458 -16.71 -5.37 -7.45
C LEU A 458 -16.80 -6.67 -8.24
N LEU A 459 -15.64 -7.25 -8.57
CA LEU A 459 -15.51 -8.29 -9.59
C LEU A 459 -14.92 -9.60 -9.08
N ALA A 460 -14.08 -9.57 -8.04
CA ALA A 460 -13.35 -10.74 -7.56
C ALA A 460 -13.67 -11.11 -6.10
N HIS A 461 -14.08 -10.14 -5.29
CA HIS A 461 -14.35 -10.37 -3.85
C HIS A 461 -15.85 -10.45 -3.56
N ASP A 462 -16.19 -11.26 -2.57
CA ASP A 462 -17.54 -11.42 -2.05
C ASP A 462 -17.65 -10.78 -0.65
N GLY A 463 -18.88 -10.45 -0.23
CA GLY A 463 -19.14 -10.01 1.15
C GLY A 463 -18.68 -8.59 1.50
N ILE A 464 -18.19 -7.81 0.54
CA ILE A 464 -17.81 -6.40 0.72
C ILE A 464 -18.76 -5.45 -0.02
N GLU A 465 -18.81 -4.19 0.43
CA GLU A 465 -19.71 -3.17 -0.10
C GLU A 465 -19.05 -2.26 -1.16
N VAL A 466 -17.73 -2.24 -1.16
CA VAL A 466 -16.88 -1.29 -1.88
C VAL A 466 -16.29 -1.90 -3.16
N GLU A 467 -15.57 -1.10 -3.94
CA GLU A 467 -14.95 -1.53 -5.19
C GLU A 467 -13.63 -2.29 -4.98
N ASP A 468 -13.41 -3.35 -5.74
CA ASP A 468 -12.08 -3.99 -5.85
C ASP A 468 -11.37 -3.64 -7.17
N VAL A 469 -12.04 -2.89 -8.04
CA VAL A 469 -11.50 -2.27 -9.26
C VAL A 469 -12.02 -0.84 -9.39
N ALA A 470 -11.11 0.11 -9.59
CA ALA A 470 -11.40 1.49 -9.92
C ALA A 470 -10.54 1.94 -11.11
N VAL A 471 -11.16 2.61 -12.07
CA VAL A 471 -10.46 3.29 -13.18
C VAL A 471 -11.00 4.70 -13.35
N ALA A 472 -10.12 5.66 -13.66
CA ALA A 472 -10.52 7.05 -13.88
C ALA A 472 -9.66 7.78 -14.92
N VAL A 473 -10.25 8.81 -15.50
CA VAL A 473 -9.58 9.87 -16.26
C VAL A 473 -9.76 11.18 -15.49
N ILE A 474 -8.66 11.87 -15.23
CA ILE A 474 -8.63 13.10 -14.42
C ILE A 474 -8.04 14.23 -15.25
N ARG A 475 -8.71 15.37 -15.28
CA ARG A 475 -8.20 16.62 -15.85
C ARG A 475 -7.77 17.54 -14.72
N PHE A 476 -6.60 18.15 -14.87
CA PHE A 476 -6.01 19.06 -13.88
C PHE A 476 -6.13 20.52 -14.31
N ALA A 477 -6.01 21.44 -13.35
CA ALA A 477 -6.09 22.90 -13.61
C ALA A 477 -5.02 23.37 -14.62
N SER A 478 -3.88 22.69 -14.69
CA SER A 478 -2.82 22.93 -15.68
C SER A 478 -3.20 22.53 -17.12
N GLY A 479 -4.33 21.83 -17.30
CA GLY A 479 -4.74 21.21 -18.55
C GLY A 479 -4.15 19.82 -18.79
N ALA A 480 -3.28 19.32 -17.90
CA ALA A 480 -2.76 17.96 -17.98
C ALA A 480 -3.88 16.93 -17.76
N LEU A 481 -3.72 15.76 -18.39
CA LEU A 481 -4.65 14.63 -18.29
C LEU A 481 -3.96 13.43 -17.64
N ALA A 482 -4.63 12.74 -16.72
CA ALA A 482 -4.10 11.51 -16.14
C ALA A 482 -5.07 10.35 -16.29
N THR A 483 -4.52 9.14 -16.39
CA THR A 483 -5.26 7.91 -16.16
C THR A 483 -4.89 7.32 -14.80
N LEU A 484 -5.89 6.77 -14.12
CA LEU A 484 -5.75 6.12 -12.82
C LEU A 484 -6.35 4.71 -12.91
N GLN A 485 -5.63 3.74 -12.37
CA GLN A 485 -6.13 2.39 -12.09
C GLN A 485 -5.77 2.01 -10.67
N ALA A 486 -6.73 1.53 -9.90
CA ALA A 486 -6.49 0.86 -8.63
C ALA A 486 -7.27 -0.45 -8.61
N THR A 487 -6.63 -1.55 -8.22
CA THR A 487 -7.32 -2.82 -8.05
C THR A 487 -6.69 -3.67 -6.95
N THR A 488 -7.51 -4.47 -6.28
CA THR A 488 -7.08 -5.59 -5.42
C THR A 488 -7.44 -6.94 -6.04
N ALA A 489 -8.00 -6.95 -7.24
CA ALA A 489 -8.42 -8.13 -7.98
C ALA A 489 -7.37 -8.60 -9.01
N GLY A 490 -6.19 -7.98 -9.06
CA GLY A 490 -5.20 -8.21 -10.10
C GLY A 490 -4.23 -9.35 -9.82
N TYR A 491 -4.67 -10.61 -9.72
CA TYR A 491 -3.79 -11.76 -9.39
C TYR A 491 -2.59 -11.93 -10.35
N PRO A 492 -1.37 -12.21 -9.86
CA PRO A 492 -0.94 -12.32 -8.44
C PRO A 492 -0.52 -10.98 -7.80
N GLY A 493 -0.83 -9.86 -8.44
CA GLY A 493 -0.39 -8.52 -8.11
C GLY A 493 0.75 -8.09 -9.04
N LEU A 494 0.81 -6.80 -9.36
CA LEU A 494 1.93 -6.18 -10.08
C LEU A 494 2.39 -4.91 -9.35
N ASP A 495 3.54 -4.39 -9.76
CA ASP A 495 4.15 -3.21 -9.15
C ASP A 495 3.28 -1.95 -9.33
N THR A 496 3.29 -1.10 -8.30
CA THR A 496 2.72 0.24 -8.42
C THR A 496 3.55 1.08 -9.38
N ARG A 497 2.89 1.98 -10.10
CA ARG A 497 3.54 2.85 -11.06
C ARG A 497 2.95 4.25 -11.08
N VAL A 498 3.83 5.25 -11.07
CA VAL A 498 3.50 6.65 -11.36
C VAL A 498 4.41 7.15 -12.48
N GLN A 499 3.81 7.64 -13.55
CA GLN A 499 4.51 8.20 -14.71
C GLN A 499 4.07 9.63 -14.91
N VAL A 500 5.01 10.54 -15.12
CA VAL A 500 4.71 11.93 -15.49
C VAL A 500 5.43 12.25 -16.79
N GLN A 501 4.73 12.89 -17.72
CA GLN A 501 5.29 13.36 -18.97
C GLN A 501 5.09 14.86 -19.11
N GLY A 502 6.13 15.56 -19.54
CA GLY A 502 6.10 16.96 -19.88
C GLY A 502 6.78 17.25 -21.21
N THR A 503 6.64 18.50 -21.66
CA THR A 503 7.17 18.93 -22.96
C THR A 503 8.69 18.90 -23.07
N ARG A 504 9.40 18.75 -21.94
CA ARG A 504 10.87 18.76 -21.88
C ARG A 504 11.45 17.57 -21.11
N GLY A 505 10.63 16.63 -20.64
CA GLY A 505 11.14 15.52 -19.86
C GLY A 505 10.04 14.62 -19.33
N SER A 506 10.42 13.45 -18.86
CA SER A 506 9.51 12.46 -18.30
C SER A 506 10.19 11.70 -17.18
N ALA A 507 9.39 11.18 -16.25
CA ALA A 507 9.86 10.32 -15.18
C ALA A 507 8.90 9.16 -14.93
N VAL A 508 9.44 8.03 -14.49
CA VAL A 508 8.68 6.84 -14.09
C VAL A 508 9.20 6.34 -12.75
N ILE A 509 8.28 6.22 -11.80
CA ILE A 509 8.47 5.53 -10.54
C ILE A 509 7.71 4.21 -10.64
N GLU A 510 8.39 3.10 -10.38
CA GLU A 510 7.82 1.74 -10.38
C GLU A 510 8.36 0.98 -9.17
N ALA A 511 7.48 0.33 -8.41
CA ALA A 511 7.82 -0.30 -7.12
C ALA A 511 8.59 0.64 -6.16
N GLY A 512 8.22 1.93 -6.15
CA GLY A 512 8.91 2.96 -5.36
C GLY A 512 10.30 3.36 -5.87
N SER A 513 10.83 2.74 -6.93
CA SER A 513 12.12 3.05 -7.53
C SER A 513 11.97 3.97 -8.73
N LEU A 514 12.91 4.91 -8.91
CA LEU A 514 12.96 5.73 -10.13
C LEU A 514 13.55 4.86 -11.26
N THR A 515 12.70 4.35 -12.15
CA THR A 515 13.13 3.46 -13.24
C THR A 515 13.43 4.21 -14.53
N TYR A 516 12.86 5.40 -14.68
CA TYR A 516 13.17 6.29 -15.80
C TYR A 516 13.17 7.75 -15.36
N PHE A 517 14.17 8.51 -15.83
CA PHE A 517 14.17 9.95 -15.75
C PHE A 517 14.91 10.54 -16.95
N HIS A 518 14.34 11.57 -17.56
CA HIS A 518 15.06 12.42 -18.51
C HIS A 518 14.51 13.84 -18.48
N ALA A 519 15.40 14.83 -18.52
CA ALA A 519 15.05 16.23 -18.69
C ALA A 519 15.98 16.89 -19.71
N ALA A 520 15.40 17.57 -20.70
CA ALA A 520 16.13 18.24 -21.75
C ALA A 520 16.99 19.39 -21.17
N PRO A 521 18.25 19.53 -21.60
CA PRO A 521 19.12 20.61 -21.15
C PRO A 521 18.57 21.98 -21.58
N GLU A 522 18.97 23.04 -20.88
CA GLU A 522 18.53 24.41 -21.19
C GLU A 522 18.79 24.80 -22.66
N SER A 523 19.83 24.23 -23.28
CA SER A 523 20.18 24.44 -24.69
C SER A 523 19.11 23.98 -25.69
N GLY A 524 18.12 23.19 -25.27
CA GLY A 524 17.00 22.76 -26.10
C GLY A 524 16.62 21.30 -25.92
N VAL A 525 15.56 20.87 -26.61
CA VAL A 525 15.13 19.47 -26.64
C VAL A 525 16.09 18.69 -27.57
N PRO A 526 16.77 17.65 -27.07
CA PRO A 526 17.72 16.88 -27.87
C PRO A 526 17.00 16.03 -28.91
N ALA A 527 17.73 15.53 -29.91
CA ALA A 527 17.21 14.51 -30.79
C ALA A 527 16.93 13.23 -29.98
N GLN A 528 15.92 12.45 -30.38
CA GLN A 528 15.52 11.26 -29.63
C GLN A 528 16.65 10.24 -29.46
N ALA A 529 17.58 10.15 -30.42
CA ALA A 529 18.75 9.29 -30.35
C ALA A 529 19.75 9.66 -29.23
N ASP A 530 19.69 10.91 -28.73
CA ASP A 530 20.57 11.43 -27.69
C ASP A 530 19.93 11.39 -26.29
N VAL A 531 18.66 10.96 -26.20
CA VAL A 531 17.94 10.80 -24.93
C VAL A 531 18.50 9.62 -24.17
N ARG A 532 18.87 9.84 -22.92
CA ARG A 532 19.37 8.82 -21.99
C ARG A 532 18.45 8.73 -20.78
N ASN A 533 18.48 7.57 -20.13
CA ASN A 533 17.85 7.40 -18.83
C ASN A 533 18.83 7.85 -17.75
N ASP A 534 18.53 8.95 -17.09
CA ASP A 534 19.36 9.58 -16.07
C ASP A 534 18.90 9.23 -14.64
N ALA A 535 18.03 8.22 -14.47
CA ALA A 535 17.46 7.86 -13.18
C ALA A 535 18.52 7.55 -12.09
N GLU A 536 19.52 6.72 -12.41
CA GLU A 536 20.61 6.41 -11.47
C GLU A 536 21.41 7.67 -11.10
N LEU A 537 21.67 8.55 -12.07
CA LEU A 537 22.40 9.79 -11.85
C LEU A 537 21.67 10.71 -10.88
N GLU A 538 20.35 10.89 -11.05
CA GLU A 538 19.54 11.72 -10.16
C GLU A 538 19.45 11.11 -8.75
N LEU A 539 19.36 9.78 -8.63
CA LEU A 539 19.31 9.08 -7.33
C LEU A 539 20.64 9.14 -6.54
N HIS A 540 21.76 9.40 -7.20
CA HIS A 540 23.06 9.57 -6.55
C HIS A 540 23.35 11.00 -6.08
N ALA A 541 22.37 11.91 -6.18
CA ALA A 541 22.49 13.26 -5.64
C ALA A 541 22.66 13.24 -4.11
N ALA A 542 23.59 14.07 -3.61
CA ALA A 542 24.04 14.01 -2.22
C ALA A 542 22.96 14.43 -1.20
N ASP A 543 21.98 15.22 -1.64
CA ASP A 543 20.99 15.95 -0.84
C ASP A 543 19.58 15.32 -0.86
N LEU A 544 19.48 14.06 -1.27
CA LEU A 544 18.23 13.29 -1.16
C LEU A 544 17.99 12.82 0.28
N PRO A 545 16.72 12.70 0.70
CA PRO A 545 16.39 12.15 2.01
C PRO A 545 17.00 10.78 2.20
N ARG A 546 17.50 10.52 3.41
CA ARG A 546 18.06 9.23 3.80
C ARG A 546 17.37 8.79 5.07
N SER A 547 17.19 7.49 5.20
CA SER A 547 16.80 6.88 6.46
C SER A 547 17.95 6.01 6.94
N PRO A 548 18.02 5.70 8.24
CA PRO A 548 18.70 4.49 8.70
C PRO A 548 18.21 3.29 7.88
N ARG A 549 19.05 2.26 7.75
CA ARG A 549 18.57 0.97 7.27
C ARG A 549 17.70 0.39 8.37
N LEU A 550 16.40 0.35 8.11
CA LEU A 550 15.44 -0.33 8.96
C LEU A 550 15.17 -1.69 8.34
N ASP A 551 14.73 -2.65 9.14
CA ASP A 551 14.44 -4.02 8.69
C ASP A 551 13.33 -4.08 7.62
N ASN A 552 12.62 -2.96 7.39
CA ASN A 552 11.53 -2.84 6.44
C ASN A 552 11.56 -1.50 5.69
N THR A 553 11.56 -1.54 4.35
CA THR A 553 11.55 -0.36 3.47
C THR A 553 10.28 0.49 3.61
N TYR A 554 9.16 -0.12 4.05
CA TYR A 554 7.93 0.59 4.40
C TYR A 554 8.15 1.56 5.58
N LEU A 555 8.94 1.15 6.58
CA LEU A 555 9.27 1.99 7.75
C LEU A 555 10.25 3.10 7.39
N GLU A 556 11.13 2.87 6.41
CA GLU A 556 12.06 3.91 5.94
C GLU A 556 11.35 5.14 5.37
N GLY A 557 10.24 4.96 4.66
CA GLY A 557 9.42 6.06 4.17
C GLY A 557 8.85 6.89 5.32
N HIS A 558 8.33 6.21 6.35
CA HIS A 558 7.80 6.86 7.55
C HIS A 558 8.91 7.63 8.27
N TYR A 559 10.09 7.03 8.44
CA TYR A 559 11.23 7.69 9.06
C TYR A 559 11.57 9.01 8.35
N ARG A 560 11.65 9.01 7.00
CA ARG A 560 11.93 10.23 6.22
C ARG A 560 10.82 11.29 6.36
N GLN A 561 9.57 10.88 6.54
CA GLN A 561 8.51 11.83 6.86
C GLN A 561 8.64 12.36 8.29
N TYR A 562 9.06 11.54 9.26
CA TYR A 562 9.35 12.01 10.62
C TYR A 562 10.54 12.96 10.69
N ASP A 563 11.56 12.81 9.84
CA ASP A 563 12.63 13.81 9.68
C ASP A 563 12.04 15.18 9.28
N ASP A 564 11.10 15.19 8.34
CA ASP A 564 10.40 16.41 7.92
C ASP A 564 9.53 16.99 9.04
N ILE A 565 8.82 16.15 9.79
CA ILE A 565 7.99 16.56 10.92
C ILE A 565 8.86 17.16 12.04
N ALA A 566 9.97 16.52 12.40
CA ALA A 566 10.90 17.02 13.40
C ALA A 566 11.48 18.38 12.99
N ASP A 567 11.87 18.51 11.73
CA ASP A 567 12.36 19.79 11.18
C ASP A 567 11.27 20.88 11.18
N ALA A 568 10.02 20.52 10.87
CA ALA A 568 8.87 21.42 10.94
C ALA A 568 8.58 21.90 12.36
N LEU A 569 8.60 20.99 13.35
CA LEU A 569 8.42 21.31 14.77
C LEU A 569 9.54 22.24 15.27
N ARG A 570 10.79 21.97 14.88
CA ARG A 570 11.97 22.74 15.31
C ARG A 570 12.01 24.13 14.71
N THR A 571 11.61 24.29 13.45
CA THR A 571 11.76 25.56 12.70
C THR A 571 10.47 26.37 12.62
N GLY A 572 9.33 25.78 12.96
CA GLY A 572 8.01 26.39 12.79
C GLY A 572 7.55 26.51 11.33
N ARG A 573 8.25 25.86 10.38
CA ARG A 573 7.76 25.78 8.99
C ARG A 573 6.59 24.80 8.88
N PRO A 574 5.76 24.91 7.84
CA PRO A 574 4.80 23.85 7.51
C PRO A 574 5.49 22.51 7.26
N ALA A 575 4.84 21.42 7.67
CA ALA A 575 5.22 20.07 7.26
C ALA A 575 5.14 19.94 5.72
N GLY A 576 5.92 19.01 5.15
CA GLY A 576 5.94 18.72 3.72
C GLY A 576 4.62 18.16 3.17
N VAL A 577 3.73 17.71 4.06
CA VAL A 577 2.34 17.34 3.76
C VAL A 577 1.43 18.09 4.73
N THR A 578 0.55 18.92 4.21
CA THR A 578 -0.46 19.62 5.01
C THR A 578 -1.78 18.86 5.04
N VAL A 579 -2.66 19.22 5.98
CA VAL A 579 -4.05 18.71 5.99
C VAL A 579 -4.79 19.11 4.70
N ASP A 580 -4.52 20.29 4.16
CA ASP A 580 -5.09 20.72 2.87
C ASP A 580 -4.63 19.82 1.71
N ASP A 581 -3.36 19.42 1.67
CA ASP A 581 -2.86 18.47 0.66
C ASP A 581 -3.59 17.12 0.76
N ALA A 582 -3.72 16.59 1.96
CA ALA A 582 -4.41 15.33 2.20
C ALA A 582 -5.91 15.40 1.90
N PHE A 583 -6.54 16.55 2.17
CA PHE A 583 -7.92 16.82 1.82
C PHE A 583 -8.14 16.81 0.30
N VAL A 584 -7.22 17.38 -0.48
CA VAL A 584 -7.31 17.32 -1.95
C VAL A 584 -7.22 15.88 -2.45
N SER A 585 -6.32 15.06 -1.88
CA SER A 585 -6.21 13.64 -2.22
C SER A 585 -7.50 12.88 -1.87
N LEU A 586 -8.06 13.09 -0.67
CA LEU A 586 -9.34 12.51 -0.26
C LEU A 586 -10.49 12.94 -1.18
N ALA A 587 -10.61 14.25 -1.47
CA ALA A 587 -11.63 14.78 -2.38
C ALA A 587 -11.51 14.18 -3.79
N THR A 588 -10.29 13.86 -4.23
CA THR A 588 -10.06 13.24 -5.54
C THR A 588 -10.55 11.78 -5.54
N VAL A 589 -10.28 11.02 -4.48
CA VAL A 589 -10.85 9.68 -4.30
C VAL A 589 -12.38 9.74 -4.29
N VAL A 590 -12.96 10.64 -3.50
CA VAL A 590 -14.43 10.81 -3.45
C VAL A 590 -14.98 11.23 -4.82
N SER A 591 -14.27 12.06 -5.58
CA SER A 591 -14.68 12.43 -6.95
C SER A 591 -14.74 11.22 -7.90
N VAL A 592 -13.83 10.26 -7.75
CA VAL A 592 -13.89 8.99 -8.48
C VAL A 592 -15.17 8.22 -8.11
N TYR A 593 -15.49 8.13 -6.83
CA TYR A 593 -16.69 7.42 -6.36
C TYR A 593 -18.00 8.11 -6.75
N VAL A 594 -18.06 9.43 -6.65
CA VAL A 594 -19.22 10.23 -7.10
C VAL A 594 -19.40 10.06 -8.61
N SER A 595 -18.32 10.19 -9.40
CA SER A 595 -18.40 10.01 -10.85
C SER A 595 -18.88 8.60 -11.24
N ALA A 596 -18.34 7.56 -10.62
CA ALA A 596 -18.76 6.19 -10.86
C ALA A 596 -20.22 5.95 -10.45
N THR A 597 -20.66 6.54 -9.33
CA THR A 597 -22.05 6.46 -8.84
C THR A 597 -23.06 7.12 -9.78
N LEU A 598 -22.66 8.25 -10.39
CA LEU A 598 -23.49 9.02 -11.32
C LEU A 598 -23.38 8.53 -12.77
N GLY A 599 -22.32 7.80 -13.12
CA GLY A 599 -22.03 7.38 -14.49
C GLY A 599 -21.68 8.54 -15.43
N ALA A 600 -21.16 9.65 -14.88
CA ALA A 600 -20.88 10.87 -15.62
C ALA A 600 -19.63 11.60 -15.08
N PRO A 601 -18.99 12.46 -15.89
CA PRO A 601 -17.92 13.33 -15.39
C PRO A 601 -18.44 14.26 -14.30
N VAL A 602 -17.62 14.51 -13.28
CA VAL A 602 -17.95 15.41 -12.16
C VAL A 602 -16.92 16.52 -12.07
N ALA A 603 -17.39 17.74 -11.78
CA ALA A 603 -16.50 18.84 -11.46
C ALA A 603 -15.90 18.60 -10.06
N PHE A 604 -14.58 18.74 -9.95
CA PHE A 604 -13.89 18.53 -8.67
C PHE A 604 -14.37 19.54 -7.61
N GLU A 605 -14.69 20.76 -8.02
CA GLU A 605 -15.16 21.80 -7.10
C GLU A 605 -16.52 21.47 -6.48
N ASP A 606 -17.44 20.86 -7.24
CA ASP A 606 -18.75 20.45 -6.70
C ASP A 606 -18.61 19.44 -5.54
N VAL A 607 -17.62 18.54 -5.65
CA VAL A 607 -17.29 17.57 -4.58
C VAL A 607 -16.67 18.29 -3.38
N VAL A 608 -15.71 19.19 -3.61
CA VAL A 608 -15.07 20.00 -2.57
C VAL A 608 -16.07 20.91 -1.85
N ASP A 609 -17.06 21.46 -2.54
CA ASP A 609 -18.09 22.35 -1.97
C ASP A 609 -19.25 21.58 -1.32
N GLY A 610 -19.23 20.24 -1.39
CA GLY A 610 -20.20 19.38 -0.73
C GLY A 610 -21.55 19.27 -1.46
N VAL A 611 -21.60 19.61 -2.74
CA VAL A 611 -22.81 19.43 -3.60
C VAL A 611 -23.30 17.98 -3.57
N HIS A 612 -22.38 17.03 -3.36
CA HIS A 612 -22.64 15.60 -3.38
C HIS A 612 -22.64 14.91 -2.00
N ASP A 613 -22.57 15.65 -0.88
CA ASP A 613 -22.45 15.05 0.46
C ASP A 613 -23.61 14.10 0.83
N GLY A 614 -24.81 14.35 0.29
CA GLY A 614 -25.98 13.48 0.51
C GLY A 614 -26.08 12.30 -0.45
N LEU A 615 -25.12 12.15 -1.38
CA LEU A 615 -25.13 11.07 -2.36
C LEU A 615 -24.68 9.77 -1.68
N ARG A 616 -25.56 8.77 -1.68
CA ARG A 616 -25.18 7.41 -1.27
C ARG A 616 -24.28 6.80 -2.34
N LEU A 617 -22.99 6.66 -2.00
CA LEU A 617 -22.00 6.03 -2.87
C LEU A 617 -22.34 4.55 -3.12
N ARG A 618 -22.01 4.08 -4.31
CA ARG A 618 -22.21 2.70 -4.75
C ARG A 618 -21.20 2.33 -5.81
N VAL A 619 -20.89 1.04 -5.89
CA VAL A 619 -20.05 0.49 -6.94
C VAL A 619 -20.80 0.61 -8.28
N GLY A 620 -20.10 1.05 -9.34
CA GLY A 620 -20.68 1.32 -10.66
C GLY A 620 -21.20 0.07 -11.37
N GLN A 621 -20.49 -1.05 -11.29
CA GLN A 621 -20.94 -2.35 -11.80
C GLN A 621 -20.55 -3.50 -10.85
N SER A 622 -21.53 -4.16 -10.25
CA SER A 622 -21.37 -5.51 -9.69
C SER A 622 -21.71 -6.52 -10.79
N THR A 623 -20.87 -7.53 -11.01
CA THR A 623 -21.00 -8.69 -11.92
C THR A 623 -22.17 -8.68 -12.91
N PRO A 624 -21.95 -8.78 -14.25
CA PRO A 624 -23.05 -8.96 -15.18
C PRO A 624 -23.91 -10.16 -14.74
N PRO A 625 -25.24 -10.08 -14.81
CA PRO A 625 -26.10 -11.22 -14.52
C PRO A 625 -25.62 -12.44 -15.32
N ALA A 626 -25.72 -13.63 -14.73
CA ALA A 626 -25.44 -14.87 -15.47
C ALA A 626 -26.19 -14.86 -16.82
N PRO A 627 -25.53 -15.29 -17.92
CA PRO A 627 -26.12 -15.25 -19.26
C PRO A 627 -27.50 -15.92 -19.25
N GLY A 628 -28.55 -15.15 -19.57
CA GLY A 628 -29.95 -15.59 -19.54
C GLY A 628 -30.82 -14.92 -18.47
N SER A 629 -30.26 -14.09 -17.60
CA SER A 629 -31.06 -13.28 -16.66
C SER A 629 -31.66 -12.06 -17.37
N PRO A 630 -32.90 -11.65 -17.06
CA PRO A 630 -33.51 -10.47 -17.68
C PRO A 630 -32.70 -9.22 -17.32
N SER A 631 -32.40 -8.40 -18.33
CA SER A 631 -31.73 -7.11 -18.15
C SER A 631 -32.55 -6.23 -17.20
N PRO A 632 -31.95 -5.57 -16.19
CA PRO A 632 -32.66 -4.58 -15.41
C PRO A 632 -33.02 -3.42 -16.35
N ALA A 633 -34.30 -3.31 -16.69
CA ALA A 633 -34.79 -2.17 -17.43
C ALA A 633 -34.40 -0.90 -16.67
N ALA A 634 -33.79 0.06 -17.37
CA ALA A 634 -33.64 1.41 -16.87
C ALA A 634 -35.00 1.88 -16.36
N ALA A 635 -35.09 2.14 -15.05
CA ALA A 635 -36.31 2.66 -14.45
C ALA A 635 -36.54 4.07 -15.00
N ASP A 636 -37.33 4.14 -16.07
CA ASP A 636 -37.86 5.38 -16.62
C ASP A 636 -38.77 6.03 -15.55
N PRO A 637 -38.58 7.30 -15.17
CA PRO A 637 -39.40 7.95 -14.17
C PRO A 637 -40.80 8.18 -14.75
N SER A 638 -41.72 7.26 -14.46
CA SER A 638 -43.12 7.44 -14.82
C SER A 638 -43.80 8.48 -13.90
N PRO A 639 -44.60 9.41 -14.46
CA PRO A 639 -45.14 10.53 -13.73
C PRO A 639 -46.43 10.16 -12.99
N GLY A 640 -46.53 10.59 -11.73
CA GLY A 640 -47.79 10.88 -11.06
C GLY A 640 -48.51 9.72 -10.40
N ASP A 641 -48.56 9.75 -9.07
CA ASP A 641 -49.85 9.55 -8.41
C ASP A 641 -50.01 10.59 -7.28
N ALA A 642 -50.80 11.61 -7.60
CA ALA A 642 -51.29 12.59 -6.66
C ALA A 642 -52.69 12.16 -6.22
N SER A 643 -52.78 11.32 -5.19
CA SER A 643 -53.90 11.22 -4.24
C SER A 643 -53.49 10.15 -3.22
N VAL A 644 -53.52 10.35 -1.91
CA VAL A 644 -54.72 10.52 -1.07
C VAL A 644 -54.28 11.08 0.29
N ARG A 645 -54.88 12.23 0.64
CA ARG A 645 -55.18 12.83 1.97
C ARG A 645 -54.21 12.69 3.13
#